data_AF-A0A7S2SUF7-F1
#
_entry.id   AF-A0A7S2SUF7-F1
#
_cell.length_a   1.000
_cell.length_b   1.000
_cell.length_c   1.000
_cell.angle_alpha   90.00
_cell.angle_beta   90.00
_cell.angle_gamma   90.00
#
_symmetry.space_group_name_H-M   'P 1'
#
loop_
_entity.id
_entity.type
_entity.pdbx_description
1 polymer ?
#
loop_
_entity_poly.entity_id
_entity_poly.type
_entity_poly.pdbx_seq_one_letter_code
_entity_poly.pdbx_strand_id
1 'polypeptide(L)'
;VAICRGAASDAPARCAKLSSSTSSHAGAGQVAVQLCAGAKSEGPARCLAALKGHNAHRLSLDQRIDLCRGAASTAPAECLAAVPSSISQDLAVQLCRGAVASNTTAPALCLKASTKPLKHQEEIQVALCAGAQSMGPAECASAAPYSLNASTKARLCESAPSEGPAVCMKQLRSLRLYEDKDLGTAIRLCQGAVGESVAECFEASPRELSHAHRTALCHRAASIAPATCAAAGHNKVSHEVEVALCAGVTSGSPPMDCALTAPYGFSDSDIIALCRHADPRASDCARSAPPSLPASIRARLCARSTSTAPARCAVASPFSMHRPMANAQAHKAEEPVVALCSQAAAPTPGHCASFLARQQGRELVPSLVEYCRTATATPSGVQILRMWWDTDRGDGIFAKSNVHITLQVLDQFGTPMLGDNETIVSATLDSTTSQGAMLEGIRSNVSVAGVVELHYLRFSQDGEFDLHFGIGGNRVQMMRVVVSPHEDDRFGPTGKCGQEFFAKLNSFAPSFAVNSSQLVAGQDHDPLRVQEKVSYMTWPSSLEAMSSCSRILEEAGVRVTSGWGGDLWVWYRPAMEALDTGVGLPTASMDFWTRLGLSSTASARDVRKAYYRQSLVWHPDRWASYPLHRRLAQDAFEVISEAYRQLVSLSSGGAAGK
;
A
#
# COMPACT_ATOMS: atom_id res chain seq x y z
N VAL A 1 21.33 43.11 -33.96
CA VAL A 1 21.36 41.83 -34.71
C VAL A 1 22.53 40.94 -34.30
N ALA A 2 23.80 41.39 -34.40
CA ALA A 2 24.97 40.56 -34.08
C ALA A 2 24.94 39.93 -32.66
N ILE A 3 24.52 40.71 -31.65
CA ILE A 3 24.49 40.28 -30.23
C ILE A 3 23.44 39.19 -29.96
N CYS A 4 22.28 39.26 -30.63
CA CYS A 4 21.13 38.40 -30.35
C CYS A 4 21.05 37.17 -31.26
N ARG A 5 21.98 37.02 -32.21
CA ARG A 5 21.95 35.90 -33.17
C ARG A 5 22.16 34.58 -32.42
N GLY A 6 21.16 33.70 -32.45
CA GLY A 6 21.19 32.38 -31.80
C GLY A 6 20.88 32.38 -30.30
N ALA A 7 20.43 33.49 -29.73
CA ALA A 7 20.06 33.58 -28.32
C ALA A 7 18.67 32.98 -28.05
N ALA A 8 18.54 32.20 -26.98
CA ALA A 8 17.25 31.66 -26.52
C ALA A 8 16.44 32.64 -25.65
N SER A 9 16.99 33.81 -25.33
CA SER A 9 16.36 34.86 -24.52
C SER A 9 16.84 36.26 -24.91
N ASP A 10 16.22 37.30 -24.34
CA ASP A 10 16.60 38.71 -24.51
C ASP A 10 17.78 39.15 -23.61
N ALA A 11 18.38 38.22 -22.86
CA ALA A 11 19.49 38.51 -21.95
C ALA A 11 20.71 39.18 -22.63
N PRO A 12 21.14 38.79 -23.85
CA PRO A 12 22.22 39.49 -24.55
C PRO A 12 21.92 40.97 -24.82
N ALA A 13 20.65 41.30 -25.13
CA ALA A 13 20.23 42.68 -25.39
C ALA A 13 20.27 43.52 -24.11
N ARG A 14 19.77 42.98 -22.99
CA ARG A 14 19.84 43.66 -21.69
C ARG A 14 21.28 43.86 -21.22
N CYS A 15 22.12 42.84 -21.39
CA CYS A 15 23.57 42.94 -21.14
C CYS A 15 24.19 44.09 -21.96
N ALA A 16 23.92 44.17 -23.27
CA ALA A 16 24.48 45.19 -24.14
C ALA A 16 24.03 46.62 -23.78
N LYS A 17 22.77 46.78 -23.37
CA LYS A 17 22.24 48.06 -22.89
C LYS A 17 22.98 48.51 -21.63
N LEU A 18 23.17 47.59 -20.68
CA LEU A 18 23.86 47.87 -19.41
C LEU A 18 25.36 48.14 -19.61
N SER A 19 26.04 47.44 -20.51
CA SER A 19 27.47 47.69 -20.77
C SER A 19 27.72 49.03 -21.46
N SER A 20 26.80 49.47 -22.32
CA SER A 20 26.88 50.77 -23.01
C SER A 20 26.75 51.96 -22.06
N SER A 21 25.98 51.83 -20.96
CA SER A 21 25.92 52.88 -19.92
C SER A 21 27.19 52.98 -19.07
N THR A 22 27.97 51.91 -19.00
CA THR A 22 29.16 51.83 -18.15
C THR A 22 30.43 52.28 -18.87
N SER A 23 30.47 52.20 -20.21
CA SER A 23 31.64 52.57 -21.02
C SER A 23 31.43 53.90 -21.74
N SER A 24 32.14 54.95 -21.30
CA SER A 24 32.17 56.27 -21.96
C SER A 24 33.17 56.35 -23.13
N HIS A 25 33.81 55.23 -23.51
CA HIS A 25 34.91 55.23 -24.47
C HIS A 25 34.41 55.11 -25.91
N ALA A 26 35.11 55.77 -26.83
CA ALA A 26 34.95 55.55 -28.27
C ALA A 26 35.17 54.04 -28.56
N GLY A 27 34.13 53.35 -29.02
CA GLY A 27 34.15 51.89 -29.22
C GLY A 27 33.23 51.08 -28.28
N ALA A 28 32.43 51.72 -27.42
CA ALA A 28 31.48 51.04 -26.52
C ALA A 28 30.59 49.99 -27.20
N GLY A 29 30.18 50.23 -28.45
CA GLY A 29 29.39 49.28 -29.24
C GLY A 29 30.12 47.96 -29.53
N GLN A 30 31.41 47.99 -29.87
CA GLN A 30 32.19 46.78 -30.15
C GLN A 30 32.44 45.96 -28.87
N VAL A 31 32.72 46.66 -27.76
CA VAL A 31 32.86 46.03 -26.43
C VAL A 31 31.57 45.34 -26.02
N ALA A 32 30.42 46.01 -26.18
CA ALA A 32 29.11 45.43 -25.87
C ALA A 32 28.83 44.16 -26.69
N VAL A 33 29.19 44.16 -27.98
CA VAL A 33 29.04 42.98 -28.84
C VAL A 33 29.93 41.83 -28.36
N GLN A 34 31.22 42.09 -28.12
CA GLN A 34 32.16 41.04 -27.72
C GLN A 34 31.88 40.48 -26.32
N LEU A 35 31.39 41.30 -25.39
CA LEU A 35 31.10 40.92 -24.02
C LEU A 35 29.77 40.15 -23.88
N CYS A 36 28.73 40.60 -24.60
CA CYS A 36 27.36 40.14 -24.38
C CYS A 36 26.88 39.10 -25.41
N ALA A 37 27.65 38.79 -26.45
CA ALA A 37 27.32 37.72 -27.38
C ALA A 37 27.17 36.37 -26.63
N GLY A 38 26.00 35.74 -26.73
CA GLY A 38 25.69 34.46 -26.07
C GLY A 38 25.39 34.55 -24.57
N ALA A 39 25.27 35.75 -24.00
CA ALA A 39 25.01 35.92 -22.57
C ALA A 39 23.64 35.36 -22.16
N LYS A 40 23.60 34.59 -21.05
CA LYS A 40 22.35 34.08 -20.45
C LYS A 40 21.75 35.02 -19.41
N SER A 41 22.48 36.05 -18.99
CA SER A 41 22.06 37.07 -18.01
C SER A 41 22.76 38.42 -18.27
N GLU A 42 22.46 39.44 -17.46
CA GLU A 42 23.19 40.72 -17.42
C GLU A 42 24.55 40.63 -16.71
N GLY A 43 24.93 39.44 -16.25
CA GLY A 43 26.15 39.17 -15.49
C GLY A 43 27.43 39.72 -16.14
N PRO A 44 27.67 39.58 -17.46
CA PRO A 44 28.90 40.09 -18.08
C PRO A 44 29.04 41.61 -17.96
N ALA A 45 27.94 42.34 -18.18
CA ALA A 45 27.94 43.81 -18.08
C ALA A 45 28.10 44.29 -16.63
N ARG A 46 27.45 43.60 -15.67
CA ARG A 46 27.62 43.89 -14.23
C ARG A 46 29.05 43.60 -13.76
N CYS A 47 29.64 42.49 -14.21
CA CYS A 47 31.04 42.16 -13.97
C CYS A 47 31.95 43.29 -14.46
N LEU A 48 31.79 43.75 -15.71
CA LEU A 48 32.61 44.82 -16.26
C LEU A 48 32.50 46.12 -15.44
N ALA A 49 31.29 46.45 -14.98
CA ALA A 49 31.02 47.63 -14.13
C ALA A 49 31.61 47.50 -12.71
N ALA A 50 31.75 46.28 -12.21
CA ALA A 50 32.30 46.00 -10.89
C ALA A 50 33.84 46.01 -10.86
N LEU A 51 34.52 46.01 -12.02
CA LEU A 51 35.98 46.09 -12.11
C LEU A 51 36.49 47.45 -11.58
N LYS A 52 36.97 47.44 -10.34
CA LYS A 52 37.54 48.59 -9.63
C LYS A 52 38.85 48.20 -8.94
N GLY A 53 39.65 49.19 -8.57
CA GLY A 53 40.89 49.00 -7.83
C GLY A 53 42.12 48.76 -8.69
N HIS A 54 43.28 48.60 -8.05
CA HIS A 54 44.59 48.64 -8.69
C HIS A 54 44.76 47.56 -9.79
N ASN A 55 44.30 46.34 -9.56
CA ASN A 55 44.41 45.25 -10.54
C ASN A 55 43.54 45.51 -11.79
N ALA A 56 42.36 46.11 -11.62
CA ALA A 56 41.46 46.42 -12.73
C ALA A 56 42.06 47.48 -13.68
N HIS A 57 42.73 48.51 -13.13
CA HIS A 57 43.38 49.55 -13.94
C HIS A 57 44.52 49.03 -14.81
N ARG A 58 45.15 47.94 -14.37
CA ARG A 58 46.25 47.29 -15.07
C ARG A 58 45.78 46.47 -16.27
N LEU A 59 44.55 45.98 -16.29
CA LEU A 59 44.02 45.16 -17.39
C LEU A 59 43.74 45.99 -18.65
N SER A 60 44.15 45.44 -19.79
CA SER A 60 43.73 45.90 -21.13
C SER A 60 42.22 45.72 -21.33
N LEU A 61 41.65 46.43 -22.30
CA LEU A 61 40.22 46.30 -22.60
C LEU A 61 39.83 44.86 -22.98
N ASP A 62 40.65 44.18 -23.78
CA ASP A 62 40.41 42.80 -24.19
C ASP A 62 40.44 41.84 -23.00
N GLN A 63 41.40 42.01 -22.08
CA GLN A 63 41.47 41.22 -20.84
C GLN A 63 40.24 41.41 -19.95
N ARG A 64 39.71 42.64 -19.86
CA ARG A 64 38.46 42.92 -19.11
C ARG A 64 37.26 42.23 -19.75
N ILE A 65 37.20 42.22 -21.09
CA ILE A 65 36.15 41.52 -21.84
C ILE A 65 36.28 40.02 -21.60
N ASP A 66 37.47 39.44 -21.72
CA ASP A 66 37.70 38.01 -21.54
C ASP A 66 37.41 37.52 -20.12
N LEU A 67 37.71 38.33 -19.11
CA LEU A 67 37.38 38.05 -17.71
C LEU A 67 35.86 37.98 -17.48
N CYS A 68 35.11 38.92 -18.05
CA CYS A 68 33.67 39.06 -17.80
C CYS A 68 32.78 38.35 -18.82
N ARG A 69 33.31 37.88 -19.95
CA ARG A 69 32.55 37.17 -20.99
C ARG A 69 31.94 35.89 -20.41
N GLY A 70 30.62 35.76 -20.52
CA GLY A 70 29.86 34.61 -20.03
C GLY A 70 29.61 34.59 -18.51
N ALA A 71 30.04 35.61 -17.77
CA ALA A 71 29.83 35.69 -16.33
C ALA A 71 28.34 35.69 -15.98
N ALA A 72 27.94 34.93 -14.95
CA ALA A 72 26.57 34.94 -14.45
C ALA A 72 26.32 36.09 -13.45
N SER A 73 27.37 36.64 -12.83
CA SER A 73 27.34 37.67 -11.78
C SER A 73 28.61 38.54 -11.78
N THR A 74 28.80 39.37 -10.74
CA THR A 74 30.01 40.19 -10.51
C THR A 74 31.22 39.40 -9.98
N ALA A 75 31.07 38.09 -9.77
CA ALA A 75 32.08 37.25 -9.13
C ALA A 75 33.49 37.33 -9.79
N PRO A 76 33.66 37.33 -11.13
CA PRO A 76 35.00 37.42 -11.72
C PRO A 76 35.72 38.74 -11.38
N ALA A 77 34.97 39.84 -11.24
CA ALA A 77 35.52 41.14 -10.88
C ALA A 77 35.96 41.18 -9.40
N GLU A 78 35.14 40.62 -8.51
CA GLU A 78 35.46 40.50 -7.08
C GLU A 78 36.66 39.58 -6.85
N CYS A 79 36.74 38.46 -7.59
CA CYS A 79 37.90 37.59 -7.61
C CYS A 79 39.17 38.38 -8.00
N LEU A 80 39.14 39.13 -9.11
CA LEU A 80 40.29 39.89 -9.59
C LEU A 80 40.78 40.92 -8.55
N ALA A 81 39.85 41.56 -7.84
CA ALA A 81 40.18 42.52 -6.79
C ALA A 81 40.94 41.86 -5.61
N ALA A 82 40.73 40.56 -5.37
CA ALA A 82 41.40 39.80 -4.32
C ALA A 82 42.74 39.16 -4.75
N VAL A 83 43.09 39.18 -6.05
CA VAL A 83 44.35 38.60 -6.56
C VAL A 83 45.57 39.44 -6.11
N PRO A 84 46.66 38.83 -5.60
CA PRO A 84 47.90 39.54 -5.29
C PRO A 84 48.49 40.25 -6.52
N SER A 85 49.00 41.47 -6.33
CA SER A 85 49.57 42.30 -7.41
C SER A 85 50.83 41.74 -8.06
N SER A 86 51.45 40.71 -7.45
CA SER A 86 52.60 39.98 -7.96
C SER A 86 52.27 39.08 -9.16
N ILE A 87 51.01 38.68 -9.32
CA ILE A 87 50.57 37.80 -10.40
C ILE A 87 50.43 38.60 -11.71
N SER A 88 50.85 38.00 -12.82
CA SER A 88 50.69 38.61 -14.15
C SER A 88 49.21 38.80 -14.50
N GLN A 89 48.91 39.80 -15.32
CA GLN A 89 47.53 40.15 -15.68
C GLN A 89 46.82 39.00 -16.38
N ASP A 90 47.49 38.30 -17.30
CA ASP A 90 46.92 37.19 -18.06
C ASP A 90 46.55 36.01 -17.14
N LEU A 91 47.43 35.69 -16.17
CA LEU A 91 47.18 34.66 -15.18
C LEU A 91 46.05 35.04 -14.20
N ALA A 92 45.95 36.32 -13.83
CA ALA A 92 44.86 36.81 -12.99
C ALA A 92 43.50 36.71 -13.71
N VAL A 93 43.48 37.01 -15.02
CA VAL A 93 42.29 36.81 -15.87
C VAL A 93 41.94 35.33 -15.97
N GLN A 94 42.92 34.46 -16.23
CA GLN A 94 42.71 33.01 -16.31
C GLN A 94 42.17 32.43 -15.00
N LEU A 95 42.69 32.88 -13.85
CA LEU A 95 42.27 32.44 -12.53
C LEU A 95 40.81 32.79 -12.23
N CYS A 96 40.40 34.02 -12.54
CA CYS A 96 39.09 34.55 -12.16
C CYS A 96 38.01 34.35 -13.23
N ARG A 97 38.38 33.91 -14.44
CA ARG A 97 37.44 33.57 -15.49
C ARG A 97 36.54 32.41 -15.04
N GLY A 98 35.23 32.63 -15.09
CA GLY A 98 34.23 31.63 -14.71
C GLY A 98 33.92 31.54 -13.21
N ALA A 99 34.43 32.46 -12.38
CA ALA A 99 34.03 32.54 -10.98
C ALA A 99 32.49 32.66 -10.85
N VAL A 100 31.90 31.87 -9.95
CA VAL A 100 30.45 31.75 -9.76
C VAL A 100 29.96 32.57 -8.57
N ALA A 101 28.67 32.94 -8.60
CA ALA A 101 28.07 33.85 -7.63
C ALA A 101 28.08 33.36 -6.17
N SER A 102 28.10 32.04 -5.94
CA SER A 102 28.07 31.49 -4.59
C SER A 102 29.36 31.72 -3.81
N ASN A 103 30.51 31.86 -4.49
CA ASN A 103 31.84 31.98 -3.86
C ASN A 103 32.75 32.91 -4.66
N THR A 104 32.49 34.22 -4.55
CA THR A 104 33.02 35.24 -5.46
C THR A 104 34.54 35.44 -5.41
N THR A 105 35.18 35.13 -4.27
CA THR A 105 36.63 35.32 -4.07
C THR A 105 37.41 34.01 -3.91
N ALA A 106 36.77 32.85 -4.05
CA ALA A 106 37.41 31.56 -3.76
C ALA A 106 38.67 31.25 -4.59
N PRO A 107 38.72 31.49 -5.92
CA PRO A 107 39.95 31.27 -6.71
C PRO A 107 41.14 32.10 -6.22
N ALA A 108 40.90 33.37 -5.86
CA ALA A 108 41.95 34.25 -5.34
C ALA A 108 42.44 33.84 -3.94
N LEU A 109 41.52 33.42 -3.06
CA LEU A 109 41.87 32.90 -1.73
C LEU A 109 42.65 31.58 -1.82
N CYS A 110 42.24 30.69 -2.72
CA CYS A 110 43.00 29.48 -3.06
C CYS A 110 44.42 29.83 -3.51
N LEU A 111 44.56 30.77 -4.46
CA LEU A 111 45.88 31.17 -4.97
C LEU A 111 46.78 31.66 -3.85
N LYS A 112 46.27 32.53 -2.97
CA LYS A 112 47.00 33.05 -1.81
C LYS A 112 47.50 31.93 -0.89
N ALA A 113 46.68 30.91 -0.64
CA ALA A 113 47.05 29.77 0.20
C ALA A 113 48.03 28.81 -0.50
N SER A 114 48.00 28.71 -1.84
CA SER A 114 48.85 27.81 -2.63
C SER A 114 50.33 28.23 -2.74
N THR A 115 50.67 29.44 -2.29
CA THR A 115 52.02 30.04 -2.40
C THR A 115 53.11 29.25 -1.67
N LYS A 116 52.78 28.61 -0.55
CA LYS A 116 53.74 27.79 0.23
C LYS A 116 54.09 26.48 -0.49
N PRO A 117 53.12 25.62 -0.88
CA PRO A 117 53.45 24.32 -1.49
C PRO A 117 53.99 24.39 -2.92
N LEU A 118 53.72 25.47 -3.66
CA LEU A 118 54.03 25.59 -5.10
C LEU A 118 54.90 26.83 -5.38
N LYS A 119 55.80 27.19 -4.46
CA LYS A 119 56.59 28.41 -4.53
C LYS A 119 57.31 28.50 -5.89
N HIS A 120 57.26 29.68 -6.52
CA HIS A 120 57.87 29.99 -7.82
C HIS A 120 57.22 29.33 -9.06
N GLN A 121 56.01 28.78 -8.96
CA GLN A 121 55.32 28.16 -10.11
C GLN A 121 53.91 28.74 -10.31
N GLU A 122 53.86 30.01 -10.73
CA GLU A 122 52.62 30.79 -10.85
C GLU A 122 51.59 30.15 -11.78
N GLU A 123 52.02 29.62 -12.93
CA GLU A 123 51.12 28.94 -13.89
C GLU A 123 50.41 27.73 -13.27
N ILE A 124 51.13 26.94 -12.48
CA ILE A 124 50.59 25.74 -11.83
C ILE A 124 49.65 26.12 -10.67
N GLN A 125 49.98 27.19 -9.92
CA GLN A 125 49.09 27.72 -8.89
C GLN A 125 47.76 28.22 -9.48
N VAL A 126 47.84 28.94 -10.61
CA VAL A 126 46.67 29.45 -11.32
C VAL A 126 45.84 28.30 -11.88
N ALA A 127 46.47 27.30 -12.50
CA ALA A 127 45.77 26.11 -12.99
C ALA A 127 45.07 25.33 -11.87
N LEU A 128 45.71 25.20 -10.70
CA LEU A 128 45.12 24.54 -9.53
C LEU A 128 43.90 25.28 -8.97
N CYS A 129 43.94 26.61 -8.95
CA CYS A 129 42.91 27.44 -8.32
C CYS A 129 41.85 27.99 -9.28
N ALA A 130 42.04 27.83 -10.60
CA ALA A 130 41.06 28.24 -11.60
C ALA A 130 39.74 27.46 -11.40
N GLY A 131 38.64 28.19 -11.22
CA GLY A 131 37.33 27.60 -10.95
C GLY A 131 37.13 27.03 -9.53
N ALA A 132 38.09 27.23 -8.62
CA ALA A 132 37.97 26.75 -7.24
C ALA A 132 36.74 27.37 -6.54
N GLN A 133 35.96 26.53 -5.88
CA GLN A 133 34.80 26.95 -5.09
C GLN A 133 35.13 27.19 -3.61
N SER A 134 36.30 26.75 -3.15
CA SER A 134 36.78 26.91 -1.77
C SER A 134 38.32 27.01 -1.74
N MET A 135 38.92 27.06 -0.56
CA MET A 135 40.37 26.94 -0.37
C MET A 135 40.88 25.49 -0.47
N GLY A 136 39.98 24.52 -0.65
CA GLY A 136 40.28 23.08 -0.69
C GLY A 136 41.42 22.67 -1.62
N PRO A 137 41.54 23.18 -2.87
CA PRO A 137 42.65 22.83 -3.76
C PRO A 137 44.02 23.22 -3.19
N ALA A 138 44.12 24.37 -2.52
CA ALA A 138 45.35 24.85 -1.92
C ALA A 138 45.70 24.12 -0.62
N GLU A 139 44.70 23.81 0.20
CA GLU A 139 44.83 22.98 1.42
C GLU A 139 45.31 21.57 1.03
N CYS A 140 44.67 20.96 0.03
CA CYS A 140 45.10 19.69 -0.55
C CYS A 140 46.55 19.75 -1.05
N ALA A 141 46.95 20.76 -1.84
CA ALA A 141 48.31 20.85 -2.35
C ALA A 141 49.36 21.02 -1.24
N SER A 142 48.97 21.69 -0.14
CA SER A 142 49.79 21.84 1.06
C SER A 142 49.91 20.53 1.84
N ALA A 143 48.82 19.78 1.95
CA ALA A 143 48.79 18.49 2.60
C ALA A 143 49.43 17.37 1.75
N ALA A 144 49.55 17.53 0.43
CA ALA A 144 50.04 16.48 -0.47
C ALA A 144 51.48 16.03 -0.16
N PRO A 145 51.82 14.73 -0.33
CA PRO A 145 53.17 14.22 -0.06
C PRO A 145 54.29 15.03 -0.74
N TYR A 146 55.38 15.28 -0.02
CA TYR A 146 56.52 16.07 -0.52
C TYR A 146 57.22 15.48 -1.74
N SER A 147 57.08 14.17 -1.97
CA SER A 147 57.64 13.50 -3.14
C SER A 147 56.94 13.81 -4.44
N LEU A 148 55.71 14.35 -4.38
CA LEU A 148 54.97 14.71 -5.59
C LEU A 148 55.50 16.04 -6.11
N ASN A 149 55.87 16.07 -7.39
CA ASN A 149 56.15 17.32 -8.06
C ASN A 149 54.89 18.21 -8.12
N ALA A 150 55.11 19.49 -8.34
CA ALA A 150 54.06 20.50 -8.34
C ALA A 150 52.94 20.24 -9.35
N SER A 151 53.26 19.79 -10.57
CA SER A 151 52.25 19.44 -11.59
C SER A 151 51.35 18.28 -11.13
N THR A 152 51.92 17.27 -10.52
CA THR A 152 51.16 16.14 -9.96
C THR A 152 50.34 16.56 -8.74
N LYS A 153 50.86 17.42 -7.87
CA LYS A 153 50.06 18.01 -6.78
C LYS A 153 48.87 18.79 -7.32
N ALA A 154 49.08 19.59 -8.39
CA ALA A 154 48.01 20.35 -9.00
C ALA A 154 46.91 19.44 -9.59
N ARG A 155 47.29 18.37 -10.32
CA ARG A 155 46.32 17.39 -10.85
C ARG A 155 45.56 16.64 -9.76
N LEU A 156 46.24 16.24 -8.68
CA LEU A 156 45.60 15.56 -7.55
C LEU A 156 44.55 16.44 -6.85
N CYS A 157 44.85 17.72 -6.74
CA CYS A 157 44.06 18.68 -5.96
C CYS A 157 43.12 19.54 -6.82
N GLU A 158 43.04 19.28 -8.12
CA GLU A 158 42.15 19.99 -9.03
C GLU A 158 40.69 19.82 -8.58
N SER A 159 40.01 20.94 -8.34
CA SER A 159 38.63 20.98 -7.81
C SER A 159 38.43 20.27 -6.46
N ALA A 160 39.48 20.09 -5.66
CA ALA A 160 39.37 19.43 -4.36
C ALA A 160 38.46 20.22 -3.41
N PRO A 161 37.46 19.58 -2.77
CA PRO A 161 36.59 20.27 -1.82
C PRO A 161 37.28 20.54 -0.47
N SER A 162 38.32 19.76 -0.13
CA SER A 162 39.07 19.77 1.13
C SER A 162 40.49 19.21 0.90
N GLU A 163 41.25 18.99 1.98
CA GLU A 163 42.53 18.25 1.95
C GLU A 163 42.41 16.73 1.67
N GLY A 164 41.18 16.21 1.53
CA GLY A 164 40.87 14.79 1.35
C GLY A 164 41.69 14.06 0.28
N PRO A 165 41.91 14.59 -0.94
CA PRO A 165 42.70 13.91 -1.96
C PRO A 165 44.16 13.69 -1.54
N ALA A 166 44.73 14.62 -0.78
CA ALA A 166 46.07 14.51 -0.25
C ALA A 166 46.17 13.49 0.89
N VAL A 167 45.15 13.43 1.76
CA VAL A 167 45.05 12.42 2.82
C VAL A 167 44.92 11.02 2.20
N CYS A 168 44.02 10.84 1.24
CA CYS A 168 43.89 9.61 0.44
C CYS A 168 45.23 9.19 -0.17
N MET A 169 45.95 10.12 -0.82
CA MET A 169 47.23 9.82 -1.47
C MET A 169 48.33 9.43 -0.47
N LYS A 170 48.35 10.03 0.73
CA LYS A 170 49.26 9.64 1.82
C LYS A 170 48.99 8.21 2.28
N GLN A 171 47.73 7.83 2.42
CA GLN A 171 47.35 6.50 2.86
C GLN A 171 47.69 5.44 1.80
N LEU A 172 47.44 5.69 0.51
CA LEU A 172 47.86 4.76 -0.56
C LEU A 172 49.38 4.53 -0.60
N ARG A 173 50.16 5.51 -0.12
CA ARG A 173 51.62 5.44 -0.10
C ARG A 173 52.16 4.45 0.93
N SER A 174 51.46 4.26 2.05
CA SER A 174 51.82 3.22 3.03
C SER A 174 51.67 1.82 2.43
N LEU A 175 50.83 1.67 1.40
CA LEU A 175 50.49 0.41 0.72
C LEU A 175 51.46 0.03 -0.41
N ARG A 176 52.56 0.77 -0.62
CA ARG A 176 53.62 0.48 -1.61
C ARG A 176 53.19 0.45 -3.09
N LEU A 177 52.07 1.07 -3.47
CA LEU A 177 51.59 1.17 -4.87
C LEU A 177 52.39 2.19 -5.72
N TYR A 178 53.69 2.37 -5.45
CA TYR A 178 54.49 3.53 -5.88
C TYR A 178 55.48 3.22 -7.00
N GLU A 179 55.15 2.31 -7.90
CA GLU A 179 55.85 2.30 -9.19
C GLU A 179 55.36 3.52 -9.99
N ASP A 180 56.27 4.25 -10.67
CA ASP A 180 55.94 5.45 -11.46
C ASP A 180 54.79 5.22 -12.46
N LYS A 181 54.60 3.96 -12.88
CA LYS A 181 53.52 3.51 -13.77
C LYS A 181 52.13 3.64 -13.15
N ASP A 182 52.00 3.53 -11.83
CA ASP A 182 50.71 3.53 -11.11
C ASP A 182 50.32 4.90 -10.54
N LEU A 183 51.23 5.88 -10.57
CA LEU A 183 51.00 7.22 -10.03
C LEU A 183 49.77 7.90 -10.67
N GLY A 184 49.57 7.72 -11.98
CA GLY A 184 48.39 8.26 -12.67
C GLY A 184 47.07 7.63 -12.22
N THR A 185 47.09 6.36 -11.82
CA THR A 185 45.92 5.64 -11.30
C THR A 185 45.60 6.09 -9.87
N ALA A 186 46.62 6.27 -9.02
CA ALA A 186 46.46 6.80 -7.67
C ALA A 186 45.91 8.24 -7.67
N ILE A 187 46.38 9.11 -8.59
CA ILE A 187 45.84 10.47 -8.76
C ILE A 187 44.35 10.40 -9.11
N ARG A 188 43.97 9.58 -10.11
CA ARG A 188 42.56 9.44 -10.52
C ARG A 188 41.69 8.90 -9.39
N LEU A 189 42.19 7.94 -8.61
CA LEU A 189 41.47 7.36 -7.48
C LEU A 189 41.16 8.41 -6.40
N CYS A 190 42.17 9.19 -5.99
CA CYS A 190 42.03 10.16 -4.90
C CYS A 190 41.42 11.50 -5.33
N GLN A 191 41.32 11.79 -6.63
CA GLN A 191 40.76 13.05 -7.12
C GLN A 191 39.31 13.23 -6.64
N GLY A 192 39.05 14.33 -5.93
CA GLY A 192 37.74 14.63 -5.35
C GLY A 192 37.38 13.83 -4.09
N ALA A 193 38.30 13.04 -3.53
CA ALA A 193 38.10 12.39 -2.23
C ALA A 193 37.88 13.44 -1.13
N VAL A 194 36.97 13.17 -0.20
CA VAL A 194 36.69 14.08 0.93
C VAL A 194 37.54 13.72 2.16
N GLY A 195 38.06 12.49 2.24
CA GLY A 195 38.89 11.97 3.34
C GLY A 195 39.63 10.68 2.95
N GLU A 196 39.95 9.85 3.95
CA GLU A 196 40.74 8.62 3.78
C GLU A 196 39.95 7.40 3.27
N SER A 197 38.62 7.44 3.32
CA SER A 197 37.73 6.32 2.99
C SER A 197 37.93 5.75 1.59
N VAL A 198 38.36 6.56 0.61
CA VAL A 198 38.71 6.09 -0.74
C VAL A 198 39.94 5.17 -0.71
N ALA A 199 40.95 5.51 0.08
CA ALA A 199 42.16 4.70 0.23
C ALA A 199 41.87 3.44 1.05
N GLU A 200 41.08 3.56 2.12
CA GLU A 200 40.63 2.39 2.91
C GLU A 200 39.79 1.42 2.07
N CYS A 201 38.87 1.94 1.24
CA CYS A 201 38.13 1.12 0.28
C CYS A 201 39.10 0.40 -0.67
N PHE A 202 40.06 1.13 -1.22
CA PHE A 202 41.04 0.51 -2.13
C PHE A 202 41.81 -0.59 -1.40
N GLU A 203 42.30 -0.35 -0.19
CA GLU A 203 43.00 -1.34 0.62
C GLU A 203 42.15 -2.58 0.93
N ALA A 204 40.89 -2.38 1.31
CA ALA A 204 39.95 -3.45 1.66
C ALA A 204 39.43 -4.23 0.44
N SER A 205 39.58 -3.71 -0.78
CA SER A 205 39.08 -4.38 -1.98
C SER A 205 39.85 -5.68 -2.29
N PRO A 206 39.18 -6.72 -2.84
CA PRO A 206 39.80 -7.99 -3.17
C PRO A 206 41.09 -7.83 -3.99
N ARG A 207 42.14 -8.59 -3.63
CA ARG A 207 43.47 -8.44 -4.24
C ARG A 207 43.54 -9.01 -5.66
N GLU A 208 42.60 -9.88 -5.99
CA GLU A 208 42.43 -10.52 -7.29
C GLU A 208 41.89 -9.52 -8.33
N LEU A 209 41.26 -8.43 -7.89
CA LEU A 209 40.87 -7.34 -8.78
C LEU A 209 42.10 -6.57 -9.29
N SER A 210 42.10 -6.31 -10.59
CA SER A 210 43.11 -5.44 -11.20
C SER A 210 43.10 -4.03 -10.56
N HIS A 211 44.24 -3.32 -10.60
CA HIS A 211 44.32 -1.95 -10.09
C HIS A 211 43.29 -1.02 -10.75
N ALA A 212 42.97 -1.24 -12.03
CA ALA A 212 41.94 -0.50 -12.76
C ALA A 212 40.54 -0.76 -12.17
N HIS A 213 40.20 -2.02 -11.88
CA HIS A 213 38.90 -2.37 -11.27
C HIS A 213 38.78 -1.85 -9.83
N ARG A 214 39.81 -2.00 -9.01
CA ARG A 214 39.84 -1.46 -7.64
C ARG A 214 39.69 0.06 -7.64
N THR A 215 40.32 0.72 -8.61
CA THR A 215 40.19 2.17 -8.80
C THR A 215 38.77 2.56 -9.19
N ALA A 216 38.16 1.88 -10.17
CA ALA A 216 36.79 2.15 -10.59
C ALA A 216 35.78 1.88 -9.47
N LEU A 217 36.01 0.85 -8.66
CA LEU A 217 35.17 0.47 -7.52
C LEU A 217 35.17 1.53 -6.41
N CYS A 218 36.36 2.06 -6.07
CA CYS A 218 36.54 2.94 -4.91
C CYS A 218 36.59 4.44 -5.25
N HIS A 219 36.56 4.81 -6.53
CA HIS A 219 36.52 6.21 -6.94
C HIS A 219 35.28 6.92 -6.36
N ARG A 220 35.52 7.95 -5.53
CA ARG A 220 34.51 8.69 -4.74
C ARG A 220 33.76 7.85 -3.69
N ALA A 221 34.34 6.75 -3.23
CA ALA A 221 33.78 5.99 -2.11
C ALA A 221 33.68 6.87 -0.85
N ALA A 222 32.52 6.81 -0.18
CA ALA A 222 32.30 7.49 1.10
C ALA A 222 32.71 6.63 2.31
N SER A 223 32.85 5.31 2.12
CA SER A 223 33.19 4.31 3.13
C SER A 223 33.85 3.10 2.47
N ILE A 224 34.23 2.09 3.26
CA ILE A 224 34.72 0.79 2.77
C ILE A 224 33.63 -0.10 2.14
N ALA A 225 32.37 0.32 2.12
CA ALA A 225 31.25 -0.51 1.67
C ALA A 225 31.37 -1.04 0.22
N PRO A 226 31.88 -0.28 -0.78
CA PRO A 226 32.10 -0.83 -2.12
C PRO A 226 33.04 -2.04 -2.12
N ALA A 227 34.11 -1.98 -1.31
CA ALA A 227 35.05 -3.07 -1.17
C ALA A 227 34.43 -4.30 -0.49
N THR A 228 33.68 -4.10 0.59
CA THR A 228 32.95 -5.18 1.27
C THR A 228 31.91 -5.83 0.34
N CYS A 229 31.19 -5.02 -0.44
CA CYS A 229 30.26 -5.50 -1.46
C CYS A 229 30.97 -6.36 -2.52
N ALA A 230 32.11 -5.90 -3.05
CA ALA A 230 32.88 -6.68 -4.03
C ALA A 230 33.43 -7.98 -3.44
N ALA A 231 33.90 -7.94 -2.19
CA ALA A 231 34.40 -9.12 -1.49
C ALA A 231 33.33 -10.21 -1.30
N ALA A 232 32.06 -9.85 -1.15
CA ALA A 232 30.96 -10.82 -1.08
C ALA A 232 30.73 -11.58 -2.41
N GLY A 233 31.04 -10.94 -3.54
CA GLY A 233 30.91 -11.49 -4.88
C GLY A 233 32.08 -12.35 -5.36
N HIS A 234 33.19 -12.30 -4.61
CA HIS A 234 34.48 -12.78 -5.07
C HIS A 234 34.44 -14.22 -5.63
N ASN A 235 34.90 -14.37 -6.87
CA ASN A 235 34.91 -15.62 -7.66
C ASN A 235 33.54 -16.22 -8.00
N LYS A 236 32.44 -15.53 -7.71
CA LYS A 236 31.07 -15.99 -8.03
C LYS A 236 30.45 -15.24 -9.20
N VAL A 237 30.92 -14.02 -9.49
CA VAL A 237 30.53 -13.21 -10.65
C VAL A 237 31.77 -12.63 -11.34
N SER A 238 31.63 -12.11 -12.56
CA SER A 238 32.75 -11.48 -13.26
C SER A 238 33.17 -10.18 -12.56
N HIS A 239 34.45 -9.81 -12.66
CA HIS A 239 34.96 -8.57 -12.07
C HIS A 239 34.27 -7.30 -12.63
N GLU A 240 33.80 -7.34 -13.88
CA GLU A 240 33.01 -6.25 -14.45
C GLU A 240 31.68 -6.06 -13.72
N VAL A 241 31.00 -7.17 -13.38
CA VAL A 241 29.78 -7.17 -12.57
C VAL A 241 30.06 -6.70 -11.15
N GLU A 242 31.15 -7.17 -10.51
CA GLU A 242 31.54 -6.73 -9.16
C GLU A 242 31.70 -5.22 -9.09
N VAL A 243 32.47 -4.64 -10.01
CA VAL A 243 32.72 -3.18 -10.06
C VAL A 243 31.44 -2.42 -10.36
N ALA A 244 30.66 -2.86 -11.35
CA ALA A 244 29.46 -2.15 -11.78
C ALA A 244 28.34 -2.12 -10.72
N LEU A 245 28.24 -3.17 -9.90
CA LEU A 245 27.24 -3.27 -8.83
C LEU A 245 27.66 -2.55 -7.55
N CYS A 246 28.95 -2.64 -7.20
CA CYS A 246 29.42 -2.18 -5.89
C CYS A 246 29.94 -0.73 -5.90
N ALA A 247 30.24 -0.15 -7.07
CA ALA A 247 30.68 1.24 -7.16
C ALA A 247 29.59 2.21 -6.67
N GLY A 248 29.94 3.01 -5.65
CA GLY A 248 29.05 4.01 -5.04
C GLY A 248 28.10 3.47 -3.96
N VAL A 249 28.20 2.19 -3.59
CA VAL A 249 27.46 1.63 -2.44
C VAL A 249 27.92 2.30 -1.14
N THR A 250 26.98 2.77 -0.33
CA THR A 250 27.28 3.45 0.95
C THR A 250 27.23 2.52 2.16
N SER A 251 26.52 1.40 2.07
CA SER A 251 26.34 0.44 3.16
C SER A 251 25.99 -0.98 2.65
N GLY A 252 26.61 -2.00 3.26
CA GLY A 252 26.24 -3.41 3.07
C GLY A 252 26.61 -4.02 1.72
N SER A 253 26.06 -5.21 1.46
CA SER A 253 26.15 -5.99 0.21
C SER A 253 24.86 -6.17 -0.62
N PRO A 254 23.73 -5.42 -0.45
CA PRO A 254 22.47 -5.75 -1.14
C PRO A 254 22.56 -5.96 -2.67
N PRO A 255 23.29 -5.13 -3.44
CA PRO A 255 23.44 -5.35 -4.88
C PRO A 255 24.14 -6.67 -5.20
N MET A 256 25.11 -7.07 -4.38
CA MET A 256 25.83 -8.33 -4.56
C MET A 256 24.97 -9.53 -4.14
N ASP A 257 24.23 -9.44 -3.04
CA ASP A 257 23.31 -10.51 -2.62
C ASP A 257 22.22 -10.78 -3.68
N CYS A 258 21.72 -9.72 -4.33
CA CYS A 258 20.87 -9.83 -5.52
C CYS A 258 21.58 -10.58 -6.66
N ALA A 259 22.83 -10.24 -6.97
CA ALA A 259 23.57 -10.87 -8.06
C ALA A 259 23.87 -12.35 -7.82
N LEU A 260 24.23 -12.71 -6.58
CA LEU A 260 24.48 -14.09 -6.17
C LEU A 260 23.23 -14.98 -6.23
N THR A 261 22.05 -14.38 -6.17
CA THR A 261 20.76 -15.07 -6.23
C THR A 261 20.04 -14.89 -7.56
N ALA A 262 20.66 -14.20 -8.53
CA ALA A 262 20.10 -13.97 -9.86
C ALA A 262 19.80 -15.31 -10.58
N PRO A 263 18.74 -15.39 -11.41
CA PRO A 263 18.40 -16.62 -12.11
C PRO A 263 19.52 -17.07 -13.06
N TYR A 264 19.70 -18.39 -13.21
CA TYR A 264 20.60 -18.95 -14.22
C TYR A 264 20.26 -18.47 -15.64
N GLY A 265 21.30 -18.23 -16.45
CA GLY A 265 21.16 -17.79 -17.84
C GLY A 265 21.05 -16.27 -18.02
N PHE A 266 21.16 -15.48 -16.95
CA PHE A 266 21.35 -14.03 -17.07
C PHE A 266 22.78 -13.72 -17.52
N SER A 267 22.92 -12.80 -18.48
CA SER A 267 24.23 -12.24 -18.84
C SER A 267 24.71 -11.24 -17.78
N ASP A 268 26.00 -10.91 -17.79
CA ASP A 268 26.57 -9.85 -16.93
C ASP A 268 25.79 -8.54 -17.05
N SER A 269 25.40 -8.15 -18.27
CA SER A 269 24.59 -6.95 -18.50
C SER A 269 23.19 -7.03 -17.87
N ASP A 270 22.57 -8.22 -17.85
CA ASP A 270 21.27 -8.44 -17.22
C ASP A 270 21.38 -8.41 -15.69
N ILE A 271 22.45 -8.99 -15.13
CA ILE A 271 22.73 -8.95 -13.68
C ILE A 271 22.95 -7.51 -13.24
N ILE A 272 23.74 -6.73 -13.99
CA ILE A 272 23.98 -5.31 -13.69
C ILE A 272 22.67 -4.53 -13.77
N ALA A 273 21.86 -4.74 -14.82
CA ALA A 273 20.57 -4.07 -14.98
C ALA A 273 19.59 -4.40 -13.85
N LEU A 274 19.57 -5.65 -13.39
CA LEU A 274 18.72 -6.12 -12.30
C LEU A 274 19.16 -5.55 -10.96
N CYS A 275 20.46 -5.64 -10.62
CA CYS A 275 20.93 -5.53 -9.24
C CYS A 275 21.58 -4.20 -8.84
N ARG A 276 21.94 -3.30 -9.78
CA ARG A 276 22.73 -2.07 -9.50
C ARG A 276 22.15 -1.14 -8.41
N HIS A 277 20.84 -1.14 -8.25
CA HIS A 277 20.14 -0.33 -7.25
C HIS A 277 19.09 -1.14 -6.49
N ALA A 278 19.28 -2.46 -6.43
CA ALA A 278 18.23 -3.36 -6.02
C ALA A 278 18.32 -3.78 -4.56
N ASP A 279 17.13 -4.03 -4.01
CA ASP A 279 16.96 -4.87 -2.84
C ASP A 279 17.25 -6.34 -3.22
N PRO A 280 17.73 -7.19 -2.29
CA PRO A 280 17.97 -8.61 -2.57
C PRO A 280 16.74 -9.33 -3.16
N ARG A 281 15.52 -8.86 -2.86
CA ARG A 281 14.26 -9.40 -3.41
C ARG A 281 14.06 -9.16 -4.90
N ALA A 282 14.87 -8.32 -5.56
CA ALA A 282 14.79 -8.18 -7.01
C ALA A 282 15.13 -9.47 -7.75
N SER A 283 16.03 -10.29 -7.20
CA SER A 283 16.30 -11.62 -7.76
C SER A 283 15.10 -12.57 -7.60
N ASP A 284 14.37 -12.51 -6.47
CA ASP A 284 13.11 -13.24 -6.26
C ASP A 284 12.03 -12.83 -7.26
N CYS A 285 11.91 -11.53 -7.53
CA CYS A 285 11.07 -11.01 -8.58
C CYS A 285 11.48 -11.62 -9.94
N ALA A 286 12.76 -11.54 -10.30
CA ALA A 286 13.25 -12.05 -11.58
C ALA A 286 13.05 -13.57 -11.74
N ARG A 287 13.17 -14.35 -10.65
CA ARG A 287 12.86 -15.79 -10.61
C ARG A 287 11.38 -16.08 -10.78
N SER A 288 10.51 -15.26 -10.20
CA SER A 288 9.06 -15.40 -10.27
C SER A 288 8.47 -14.90 -11.59
N ALA A 289 9.25 -14.14 -12.38
CA ALA A 289 8.80 -13.60 -13.65
C ALA A 289 8.61 -14.71 -14.70
N PRO A 290 7.65 -14.57 -15.64
CA PRO A 290 7.36 -15.60 -16.62
C PRO A 290 8.62 -16.03 -17.40
N PRO A 291 8.88 -17.35 -17.56
CA PRO A 291 10.05 -17.84 -18.30
C PRO A 291 9.97 -17.53 -19.80
N SER A 292 8.79 -17.17 -20.32
CA SER A 292 8.60 -16.69 -21.69
C SER A 292 9.22 -15.31 -21.94
N LEU A 293 9.54 -14.54 -20.88
CA LEU A 293 10.21 -13.26 -21.03
C LEU A 293 11.73 -13.45 -21.16
N PRO A 294 12.40 -12.75 -22.11
CA PRO A 294 13.86 -12.74 -22.18
C PRO A 294 14.51 -12.25 -20.88
N ALA A 295 15.73 -12.72 -20.59
CA ALA A 295 16.47 -12.35 -19.38
C ALA A 295 16.59 -10.83 -19.18
N SER A 296 16.88 -10.08 -20.26
CA SER A 296 16.96 -8.62 -20.26
C SER A 296 15.65 -7.91 -19.93
N ILE A 297 14.50 -8.52 -20.27
CA ILE A 297 13.18 -7.99 -19.91
C ILE A 297 12.89 -8.25 -18.44
N ARG A 298 13.16 -9.47 -17.95
CA ARG A 298 13.02 -9.81 -16.53
C ARG A 298 13.90 -8.93 -15.64
N ALA A 299 15.15 -8.67 -16.08
CA ALA A 299 16.08 -7.78 -15.40
C ALA A 299 15.51 -6.36 -15.25
N ARG A 300 15.03 -5.75 -16.35
CA ARG A 300 14.44 -4.41 -16.33
C ARG A 300 13.12 -4.34 -15.57
N LEU A 301 12.27 -5.36 -15.71
CA LEU A 301 10.99 -5.45 -15.01
C LEU A 301 11.15 -5.43 -13.49
N CYS A 302 12.14 -6.17 -12.98
CA CYS A 302 12.41 -6.31 -11.57
C CYS A 302 13.50 -5.36 -11.05
N ALA A 303 14.06 -4.50 -11.91
CA ALA A 303 15.03 -3.50 -11.49
C ALA A 303 14.39 -2.59 -10.43
N ARG A 304 15.02 -2.52 -9.25
CA ARG A 304 14.55 -1.75 -8.07
C ARG A 304 13.28 -2.28 -7.38
N SER A 305 12.81 -3.49 -7.70
CA SER A 305 11.66 -4.06 -6.99
C SER A 305 12.03 -4.47 -5.56
N THR A 306 11.15 -4.17 -4.60
CA THR A 306 11.26 -4.62 -3.20
C THR A 306 10.33 -5.79 -2.86
N SER A 307 9.65 -6.34 -3.87
CA SER A 307 8.71 -7.46 -3.78
C SER A 307 8.61 -8.22 -5.11
N THR A 308 7.92 -9.36 -5.12
CA THR A 308 7.64 -10.15 -6.33
C THR A 308 6.42 -9.63 -7.12
N ALA A 309 5.83 -8.49 -6.73
CA ALA A 309 4.62 -7.97 -7.36
C ALA A 309 4.78 -7.61 -8.86
N PRO A 310 5.90 -7.02 -9.34
CA PRO A 310 6.12 -6.80 -10.77
C PRO A 310 6.09 -8.10 -11.59
N ALA A 311 6.67 -9.18 -11.04
CA ALA A 311 6.64 -10.49 -11.66
C ALA A 311 5.23 -11.09 -11.68
N ARG A 312 4.49 -11.01 -10.57
CA ARG A 312 3.08 -11.45 -10.52
C ARG A 312 2.19 -10.65 -11.47
N CYS A 313 2.43 -9.35 -11.62
CA CYS A 313 1.79 -8.52 -12.63
C CYS A 313 2.08 -9.04 -14.03
N ALA A 314 3.33 -9.36 -14.35
CA ALA A 314 3.68 -9.92 -15.66
C ALA A 314 3.03 -11.29 -15.90
N VAL A 315 2.98 -12.17 -14.88
CA VAL A 315 2.25 -13.46 -14.96
C VAL A 315 0.76 -13.26 -15.25
N ALA A 316 0.14 -12.23 -14.65
CA ALA A 316 -1.27 -11.90 -14.86
C ALA A 316 -1.53 -11.20 -16.22
N SER A 317 -0.49 -10.66 -16.86
CA SER A 317 -0.59 -9.95 -18.13
C SER A 317 -0.81 -10.90 -19.32
N PRO A 318 -1.42 -10.44 -20.43
CA PRO A 318 -1.71 -11.31 -21.56
C PRO A 318 -0.43 -11.75 -22.29
N PHE A 319 -0.38 -13.01 -22.71
CA PHE A 319 0.79 -13.60 -23.36
C PHE A 319 1.26 -12.86 -24.63
N SER A 320 0.36 -12.13 -25.31
CA SER A 320 0.71 -11.29 -26.45
C SER A 320 1.73 -10.20 -26.11
N MET A 321 1.77 -9.74 -24.85
CA MET A 321 2.75 -8.76 -24.36
C MET A 321 4.14 -9.35 -24.10
N HIS A 322 4.28 -10.68 -24.12
CA HIS A 322 5.58 -11.35 -23.87
C HIS A 322 6.41 -11.51 -25.14
N ARG A 323 5.83 -11.30 -26.33
CA ARG A 323 6.53 -11.44 -27.60
C ARG A 323 7.21 -10.13 -27.99
N PRO A 324 8.52 -10.13 -28.29
CA PRO A 324 9.18 -8.95 -28.82
C PRO A 324 8.53 -8.55 -30.15
N MET A 325 8.24 -7.25 -30.31
CA MET A 325 7.68 -6.73 -31.56
C MET A 325 8.73 -6.82 -32.66
N ALA A 326 8.53 -7.72 -33.63
CA ALA A 326 9.50 -8.03 -34.69
C ALA A 326 9.91 -6.84 -35.58
N ASN A 327 9.18 -5.72 -35.54
CA ASN A 327 9.41 -4.53 -36.38
C ASN A 327 9.73 -3.24 -35.61
N ALA A 328 9.92 -3.30 -34.29
CA ALA A 328 10.24 -2.09 -33.52
C ALA A 328 11.71 -1.69 -33.75
N GLN A 329 11.94 -0.58 -34.44
CA GLN A 329 13.27 0.03 -34.57
C GLN A 329 13.90 0.21 -33.17
N ALA A 330 15.03 -0.45 -32.98
CA ALA A 330 15.51 -1.01 -31.71
C ALA A 330 15.97 -0.03 -30.62
N HIS A 331 15.61 1.25 -30.65
CA HIS A 331 16.32 2.24 -29.82
C HIS A 331 15.54 3.02 -28.77
N LYS A 332 14.21 3.04 -28.70
CA LYS A 332 13.52 3.84 -27.65
C LYS A 332 12.17 3.34 -27.11
N ALA A 333 11.49 2.37 -27.71
CA ALA A 333 10.23 1.90 -27.16
C ALA A 333 10.49 0.99 -25.95
N GLU A 334 10.00 1.39 -24.77
CA GLU A 334 9.95 0.51 -23.60
C GLU A 334 8.96 -0.62 -23.90
N GLU A 335 9.35 -1.87 -23.59
CA GLU A 335 8.50 -3.03 -23.83
C GLU A 335 7.20 -2.92 -23.04
N PRO A 336 6.02 -3.21 -23.61
CA PRO A 336 4.72 -2.95 -22.98
C PRO A 336 4.57 -3.58 -21.59
N VAL A 337 5.13 -4.79 -21.38
CA VAL A 337 5.10 -5.47 -20.08
C VAL A 337 5.94 -4.75 -19.01
N VAL A 338 7.07 -4.15 -19.40
CA VAL A 338 7.92 -3.38 -18.48
C VAL A 338 7.23 -2.06 -18.15
N ALA A 339 6.67 -1.38 -19.14
CA ALA A 339 5.90 -0.15 -18.92
C ALA A 339 4.68 -0.38 -18.00
N LEU A 340 4.00 -1.52 -18.16
CA LEU A 340 2.83 -1.89 -17.36
C LEU A 340 3.18 -2.28 -15.92
N CYS A 341 4.19 -3.15 -15.75
CA CYS A 341 4.42 -3.85 -14.50
C CYS A 341 5.64 -3.36 -13.71
N SER A 342 6.50 -2.50 -14.28
CA SER A 342 7.58 -1.89 -13.53
C SER A 342 7.00 -1.04 -12.40
N GLN A 343 7.44 -1.33 -11.16
CA GLN A 343 6.96 -0.72 -9.92
C GLN A 343 5.55 -1.12 -9.48
N ALA A 344 4.95 -2.15 -10.07
CA ALA A 344 3.65 -2.65 -9.62
C ALA A 344 3.73 -3.15 -8.17
N ALA A 345 2.81 -2.69 -7.32
CA ALA A 345 2.69 -3.14 -5.92
C ALA A 345 1.80 -4.39 -5.77
N ALA A 346 1.01 -4.71 -6.81
CA ALA A 346 0.04 -5.80 -6.84
C ALA A 346 -0.06 -6.38 -8.28
N PRO A 347 -0.64 -7.58 -8.48
CA PRO A 347 -0.84 -8.14 -9.82
C PRO A 347 -1.94 -7.43 -10.63
N THR A 348 -2.69 -6.50 -10.03
CA THR A 348 -3.85 -5.82 -10.61
C THR A 348 -3.63 -5.21 -11.99
N PRO A 349 -2.52 -4.49 -12.28
CA PRO A 349 -2.28 -3.95 -13.62
C PRO A 349 -2.24 -5.04 -14.70
N GLY A 350 -1.69 -6.20 -14.38
CA GLY A 350 -1.68 -7.37 -15.26
C GLY A 350 -3.09 -7.92 -15.50
N HIS A 351 -3.91 -8.05 -14.45
CA HIS A 351 -5.32 -8.47 -14.56
C HIS A 351 -6.15 -7.50 -15.41
N CYS A 352 -5.96 -6.18 -15.23
CA CYS A 352 -6.58 -5.16 -16.06
C CYS A 352 -6.24 -5.34 -17.54
N ALA A 353 -4.96 -5.47 -17.87
CA ALA A 353 -4.51 -5.66 -19.25
C ALA A 353 -5.07 -6.96 -19.86
N SER A 354 -5.07 -8.05 -19.08
CA SER A 354 -5.65 -9.34 -19.48
C SER A 354 -7.15 -9.25 -19.75
N PHE A 355 -7.88 -8.54 -18.89
CA PHE A 355 -9.32 -8.33 -19.04
C PHE A 355 -9.65 -7.54 -20.31
N LEU A 356 -8.95 -6.41 -20.55
CA LEU A 356 -9.15 -5.60 -21.75
C LEU A 356 -8.80 -6.36 -23.04
N ALA A 357 -7.72 -7.15 -23.03
CA ALA A 357 -7.32 -7.98 -24.16
C ALA A 357 -8.36 -9.05 -24.49
N ARG A 358 -8.91 -9.74 -23.46
CA ARG A 358 -9.90 -10.83 -23.66
C ARG A 358 -11.30 -10.34 -24.02
N GLN A 359 -11.81 -9.37 -23.27
CA GLN A 359 -13.22 -8.94 -23.40
C GLN A 359 -13.44 -8.00 -24.57
N GLN A 360 -12.47 -7.14 -24.89
CA GLN A 360 -12.66 -6.11 -25.92
C GLN A 360 -11.97 -6.46 -27.24
N GLY A 361 -11.16 -7.53 -27.28
CA GLY A 361 -10.33 -7.87 -28.44
C GLY A 361 -9.39 -6.73 -28.85
N ARG A 362 -9.10 -5.80 -27.93
CA ARG A 362 -8.33 -4.58 -28.21
C ARG A 362 -6.85 -4.86 -28.09
N GLU A 363 -6.10 -4.34 -29.05
CA GLU A 363 -4.66 -4.22 -28.93
C GLU A 363 -4.31 -3.23 -27.81
N LEU A 364 -3.34 -3.58 -26.97
CA LEU A 364 -2.93 -2.76 -25.84
C LEU A 364 -2.05 -1.60 -26.31
N VAL A 365 -2.70 -0.51 -26.72
CA VAL A 365 -2.04 0.75 -27.04
C VAL A 365 -1.47 1.43 -25.78
N PRO A 366 -0.48 2.34 -25.90
CA PRO A 366 0.18 2.97 -24.74
C PRO A 366 -0.77 3.65 -23.74
N SER A 367 -1.89 4.22 -24.20
CA SER A 367 -2.89 4.84 -23.31
C SER A 367 -3.62 3.82 -22.43
N LEU A 368 -3.85 2.60 -22.93
CA LEU A 368 -4.43 1.51 -22.13
C LEU A 368 -3.42 0.92 -21.15
N VAL A 369 -2.13 0.88 -21.52
CA VAL A 369 -1.05 0.49 -20.60
C VAL A 369 -0.98 1.45 -19.42
N GLU A 370 -1.02 2.76 -19.67
CA GLU A 370 -1.02 3.76 -18.60
C GLU A 370 -2.29 3.70 -17.73
N TYR A 371 -3.46 3.47 -18.35
CA TYR A 371 -4.70 3.23 -17.61
C TYR A 371 -4.57 2.02 -16.67
N CYS A 372 -4.10 0.87 -17.17
CA CYS A 372 -3.96 -0.32 -16.35
C CYS A 372 -2.83 -0.22 -15.31
N ARG A 373 -1.76 0.55 -15.59
CA ARG A 373 -0.66 0.78 -14.64
C ARG A 373 -1.14 1.40 -13.32
N THR A 374 -2.15 2.26 -13.40
CA THR A 374 -2.74 2.94 -12.24
C THR A 374 -3.94 2.19 -11.64
N ALA A 375 -4.32 1.05 -12.20
CA ALA A 375 -5.46 0.28 -11.74
C ALA A 375 -5.22 -0.32 -10.34
N THR A 376 -6.16 -0.07 -9.44
CA THR A 376 -6.23 -0.67 -8.09
C THR A 376 -7.38 -1.67 -8.05
N ALA A 377 -7.20 -2.77 -7.30
CA ALA A 377 -8.24 -3.79 -7.21
C ALA A 377 -9.38 -3.24 -6.35
N THR A 378 -10.61 -3.30 -6.87
CA THR A 378 -11.82 -2.88 -6.16
C THR A 378 -12.80 -4.05 -6.11
N PRO A 379 -13.35 -4.40 -4.93
CA PRO A 379 -14.33 -5.47 -4.82
C PRO A 379 -15.56 -5.18 -5.69
N SER A 380 -15.92 -6.09 -6.59
CA SER A 380 -17.06 -5.90 -7.50
C SER A 380 -17.91 -7.14 -7.71
N GLY A 381 -17.46 -8.30 -7.23
CA GLY A 381 -18.11 -9.59 -7.46
C GLY A 381 -17.88 -10.54 -6.31
N VAL A 382 -18.69 -11.61 -6.26
CA VAL A 382 -18.42 -12.77 -5.39
C VAL A 382 -18.60 -14.06 -6.18
N GLN A 383 -17.81 -15.07 -5.85
CA GLN A 383 -17.95 -16.44 -6.35
C GLN A 383 -18.35 -17.36 -5.20
N ILE A 384 -19.34 -18.23 -5.41
CA ILE A 384 -19.73 -19.23 -4.41
C ILE A 384 -18.70 -20.35 -4.44
N LEU A 385 -17.92 -20.49 -3.37
CA LEU A 385 -16.94 -21.57 -3.23
C LEU A 385 -17.60 -22.84 -2.71
N ARG A 386 -18.48 -22.70 -1.72
CA ARG A 386 -19.13 -23.83 -1.05
C ARG A 386 -20.47 -23.41 -0.48
N MET A 387 -21.45 -24.31 -0.58
CA MET A 387 -22.73 -24.22 0.12
C MET A 387 -23.00 -25.58 0.77
N TRP A 388 -23.43 -25.57 2.03
CA TRP A 388 -23.84 -26.78 2.75
C TRP A 388 -24.91 -26.44 3.78
N TRP A 389 -25.61 -27.44 4.29
CA TRP A 389 -26.66 -27.27 5.28
C TRP A 389 -26.64 -28.41 6.31
N ASP A 390 -27.27 -28.20 7.46
CA ASP A 390 -27.39 -29.23 8.48
C ASP A 390 -28.30 -30.36 7.96
N THR A 391 -27.75 -31.58 7.86
CA THR A 391 -28.39 -32.75 7.25
C THR A 391 -29.30 -33.53 8.20
N ASP A 392 -29.53 -33.02 9.41
CA ASP A 392 -30.33 -33.72 10.44
C ASP A 392 -31.77 -34.04 9.99
N ARG A 393 -32.20 -33.44 8.87
CA ARG A 393 -33.53 -33.57 8.27
C ARG A 393 -33.53 -34.19 6.86
N GLY A 394 -32.40 -34.67 6.36
CA GLY A 394 -32.26 -35.33 5.04
C GLY A 394 -31.54 -34.50 3.97
N ASP A 395 -31.55 -34.99 2.72
CA ASP A 395 -30.76 -34.48 1.58
C ASP A 395 -31.31 -33.18 0.94
N GLY A 396 -32.19 -32.46 1.63
CA GLY A 396 -32.81 -31.22 1.16
C GLY A 396 -32.50 -30.02 2.05
N ILE A 397 -32.55 -28.81 1.46
CA ILE A 397 -32.67 -27.58 2.24
C ILE A 397 -34.13 -27.46 2.63
N PHE A 398 -34.43 -27.53 3.91
CA PHE A 398 -35.78 -27.36 4.43
C PHE A 398 -35.96 -25.97 5.04
N ALA A 399 -37.21 -25.55 5.23
CA ALA A 399 -37.46 -24.32 5.95
C ALA A 399 -36.82 -24.42 7.34
N LYS A 400 -36.24 -23.31 7.82
CA LYS A 400 -35.54 -23.21 9.10
C LYS A 400 -34.26 -24.07 9.24
N SER A 401 -33.85 -24.85 8.23
CA SER A 401 -32.53 -25.51 8.22
C SER A 401 -31.41 -24.46 8.18
N ASN A 402 -30.34 -24.70 8.93
CA ASN A 402 -29.15 -23.86 8.85
C ASN A 402 -28.44 -24.12 7.52
N VAL A 403 -28.23 -23.04 6.77
CA VAL A 403 -27.46 -23.00 5.53
C VAL A 403 -26.19 -22.21 5.77
N HIS A 404 -25.09 -22.73 5.25
CA HIS A 404 -23.76 -22.15 5.36
C HIS A 404 -23.20 -21.92 3.96
N ILE A 405 -22.72 -20.70 3.70
CA ILE A 405 -22.22 -20.29 2.38
C ILE A 405 -20.85 -19.66 2.55
N THR A 406 -19.87 -20.19 1.81
CA THR A 406 -18.52 -19.64 1.69
C THR A 406 -18.39 -18.97 0.32
N LEU A 407 -18.06 -17.68 0.33
CA LEU A 407 -17.94 -16.81 -0.84
C LEU A 407 -16.50 -16.33 -1.00
N GLN A 408 -16.04 -16.16 -2.24
CA GLN A 408 -14.77 -15.52 -2.57
C GLN A 408 -15.02 -14.16 -3.20
N VAL A 409 -14.44 -13.10 -2.63
CA VAL A 409 -14.51 -11.74 -3.15
C VAL A 409 -13.66 -11.62 -4.41
N LEU A 410 -14.26 -11.09 -5.47
CA LEU A 410 -13.63 -10.84 -6.76
C LEU A 410 -13.46 -9.34 -7.00
N ASP A 411 -12.37 -8.96 -7.65
CA ASP A 411 -12.14 -7.60 -8.13
C ASP A 411 -12.92 -7.30 -9.43
N GLN A 412 -12.83 -6.07 -9.92
CA GLN A 412 -13.47 -5.60 -11.16
C GLN A 412 -13.01 -6.31 -12.44
N PHE A 413 -11.99 -7.16 -12.34
CA PHE A 413 -11.46 -7.97 -13.43
C PHE A 413 -11.82 -9.45 -13.26
N GLY A 414 -12.61 -9.81 -12.24
CA GLY A 414 -13.04 -11.17 -11.93
C GLY A 414 -11.97 -12.01 -11.22
N THR A 415 -10.98 -11.38 -10.59
CA THR A 415 -9.87 -12.06 -9.91
C THR A 415 -10.09 -12.11 -8.40
N PRO A 416 -9.81 -13.25 -7.74
CA PRO A 416 -9.87 -13.35 -6.28
C PRO A 416 -8.98 -12.34 -5.53
N MET A 417 -9.55 -11.65 -4.55
CA MET A 417 -8.85 -10.65 -3.73
C MET A 417 -8.23 -11.27 -2.46
N LEU A 418 -7.18 -12.09 -2.61
CA LEU A 418 -6.59 -12.88 -1.52
C LEU A 418 -6.07 -12.11 -0.28
N GLY A 419 -5.93 -10.78 -0.37
CA GLY A 419 -5.48 -9.92 0.73
C GLY A 419 -6.56 -9.02 1.31
N ASP A 420 -7.81 -9.16 0.84
CA ASP A 420 -8.93 -8.33 1.28
C ASP A 420 -9.46 -8.81 2.64
N ASN A 421 -9.53 -7.88 3.60
CA ASN A 421 -9.98 -8.14 4.98
C ASN A 421 -11.07 -7.15 5.45
N GLU A 422 -11.61 -6.34 4.52
CA GLU A 422 -12.47 -5.19 4.88
C GLU A 422 -13.81 -5.21 4.12
N THR A 423 -13.94 -6.06 3.09
CA THR A 423 -15.15 -6.09 2.27
C THR A 423 -16.28 -6.78 3.01
N ILE A 424 -17.36 -6.03 3.25
CA ILE A 424 -18.61 -6.58 3.78
C ILE A 424 -19.43 -7.14 2.62
N VAL A 425 -19.72 -8.44 2.68
CA VAL A 425 -20.68 -9.07 1.76
C VAL A 425 -21.97 -9.36 2.53
N SER A 426 -23.10 -8.99 1.94
CA SER A 426 -24.44 -9.28 2.47
C SER A 426 -25.23 -10.23 1.57
N ALA A 427 -26.14 -10.99 2.15
CA ALA A 427 -27.09 -11.88 1.49
C ALA A 427 -28.52 -11.41 1.78
N THR A 428 -29.34 -11.34 0.73
CA THR A 428 -30.73 -10.86 0.79
C THR A 428 -31.59 -11.69 -0.16
N LEU A 429 -32.87 -11.88 0.15
CA LEU A 429 -33.83 -12.48 -0.81
C LEU A 429 -34.36 -11.39 -1.74
N ASP A 430 -34.66 -11.75 -2.98
CA ASP A 430 -35.39 -10.83 -3.84
C ASP A 430 -36.81 -10.63 -3.31
N SER A 431 -37.22 -9.37 -3.18
CA SER A 431 -38.56 -9.03 -2.70
C SER A 431 -39.67 -9.50 -3.64
N THR A 432 -39.34 -9.73 -4.91
CA THR A 432 -40.31 -10.18 -5.92
C THR A 432 -40.59 -11.68 -5.83
N THR A 433 -39.57 -12.47 -5.49
CA THR A 433 -39.67 -13.94 -5.40
C THR A 433 -39.85 -14.44 -3.98
N SER A 434 -39.68 -13.59 -2.97
CA SER A 434 -39.69 -14.04 -1.58
C SER A 434 -41.04 -14.60 -1.14
N GLN A 435 -42.17 -14.22 -1.74
CA GLN A 435 -43.51 -14.64 -1.31
C GLN A 435 -43.75 -14.43 0.20
N GLY A 436 -43.14 -13.39 0.78
CA GLY A 436 -43.16 -13.12 2.22
C GLY A 436 -42.10 -13.86 3.05
N ALA A 437 -41.31 -14.73 2.44
CA ALA A 437 -40.18 -15.39 3.08
C ALA A 437 -39.13 -14.38 3.56
N MET A 438 -38.56 -14.67 4.72
CA MET A 438 -37.46 -13.94 5.32
C MET A 438 -36.22 -14.82 5.38
N LEU A 439 -35.07 -14.21 5.09
CA LEU A 439 -33.77 -14.80 5.36
C LEU A 439 -33.34 -14.35 6.76
N GLU A 440 -33.08 -15.32 7.61
CA GLU A 440 -32.63 -15.15 9.00
C GLU A 440 -31.14 -15.56 9.13
N GLY A 441 -30.51 -15.24 10.26
CA GLY A 441 -29.12 -15.62 10.54
C GLY A 441 -28.07 -14.55 10.20
N ILE A 442 -26.81 -14.97 10.03
CA ILE A 442 -25.69 -14.06 9.72
C ILE A 442 -25.73 -13.70 8.24
N ARG A 443 -26.56 -12.71 7.92
CA ARG A 443 -26.77 -12.22 6.55
C ARG A 443 -25.63 -11.40 5.99
N SER A 444 -24.69 -10.96 6.82
CA SER A 444 -23.55 -10.18 6.35
C SER A 444 -22.33 -10.49 7.20
N ASN A 445 -21.18 -10.59 6.55
CA ASN A 445 -19.90 -10.78 7.23
C ASN A 445 -18.78 -10.06 6.47
N VAL A 446 -17.67 -9.81 7.15
CA VAL A 446 -16.47 -9.18 6.59
C VAL A 446 -15.58 -10.26 5.99
N SER A 447 -14.90 -9.95 4.88
CA SER A 447 -13.93 -10.85 4.27
C SER A 447 -12.70 -11.06 5.17
N VAL A 448 -12.11 -12.25 5.07
CA VAL A 448 -10.81 -12.60 5.63
C VAL A 448 -10.02 -13.29 4.52
N ALA A 449 -8.92 -12.69 4.10
CA ALA A 449 -8.14 -13.12 2.94
C ALA A 449 -8.99 -13.30 1.65
N GLY A 450 -9.95 -12.39 1.46
CA GLY A 450 -10.88 -12.40 0.33
C GLY A 450 -11.95 -13.47 0.39
N VAL A 451 -12.13 -14.15 1.53
CA VAL A 451 -13.19 -15.16 1.74
C VAL A 451 -14.19 -14.64 2.75
N VAL A 452 -15.48 -14.78 2.46
CA VAL A 452 -16.58 -14.43 3.38
C VAL A 452 -17.36 -15.69 3.69
N GLU A 453 -17.60 -15.93 4.98
CA GLU A 453 -18.43 -17.04 5.44
C GLU A 453 -19.72 -16.52 6.06
N LEU A 454 -20.85 -16.94 5.51
CA LEU A 454 -22.19 -16.66 6.01
C LEU A 454 -22.71 -17.94 6.65
N HIS A 455 -22.84 -17.93 7.98
CA HIS A 455 -23.30 -19.11 8.73
C HIS A 455 -24.73 -18.96 9.24
N TYR A 456 -25.39 -20.10 9.41
CA TYR A 456 -26.72 -20.20 10.01
C TYR A 456 -27.79 -19.39 9.28
N LEU A 457 -27.65 -19.24 7.96
CA LEU A 457 -28.68 -18.66 7.11
C LEU A 457 -29.91 -19.57 7.14
N ARG A 458 -31.12 -19.01 7.25
CA ARG A 458 -32.35 -19.79 7.28
C ARG A 458 -33.44 -19.14 6.45
N PHE A 459 -34.22 -19.96 5.76
CA PHE A 459 -35.41 -19.54 5.05
C PHE A 459 -36.62 -19.75 5.96
N SER A 460 -37.45 -18.73 6.15
CA SER A 460 -38.58 -18.78 7.07
C SER A 460 -39.70 -19.73 6.62
N GLN A 461 -39.75 -20.08 5.32
CA GLN A 461 -40.74 -20.95 4.70
C GLN A 461 -40.13 -21.69 3.51
N ASP A 462 -40.83 -22.71 3.01
CA ASP A 462 -40.50 -23.43 1.79
C ASP A 462 -40.83 -22.63 0.53
N GLY A 463 -40.18 -22.96 -0.59
CA GLY A 463 -40.36 -22.27 -1.87
C GLY A 463 -39.09 -22.16 -2.70
N GLU A 464 -39.19 -21.52 -3.86
CA GLU A 464 -38.06 -21.16 -4.69
C GLU A 464 -37.68 -19.70 -4.46
N PHE A 465 -36.44 -19.45 -4.05
CA PHE A 465 -35.96 -18.11 -3.72
C PHE A 465 -34.73 -17.73 -4.52
N ASP A 466 -34.70 -16.50 -5.03
CA ASP A 466 -33.50 -15.92 -5.59
C ASP A 466 -32.71 -15.20 -4.47
N LEU A 467 -31.60 -15.81 -4.06
CA LEU A 467 -30.68 -15.31 -3.05
C LEU A 467 -29.64 -14.38 -3.71
N HIS A 468 -29.69 -13.11 -3.37
CA HIS A 468 -28.77 -12.09 -3.86
C HIS A 468 -27.64 -11.82 -2.87
N PHE A 469 -26.41 -11.80 -3.38
CA PHE A 469 -25.25 -11.33 -2.65
C PHE A 469 -24.90 -9.90 -3.08
N GLY A 470 -24.53 -9.05 -2.13
CA GLY A 470 -24.18 -7.67 -2.38
C GLY A 470 -22.90 -7.22 -1.69
N ILE A 471 -22.20 -6.28 -2.33
CA ILE A 471 -21.03 -5.57 -1.79
C ILE A 471 -21.39 -4.09 -1.71
N GLY A 472 -21.27 -3.49 -0.52
CA GLY A 472 -21.59 -2.06 -0.32
C GLY A 472 -23.04 -1.70 -0.71
N GLY A 473 -23.97 -2.65 -0.61
CA GLY A 473 -25.39 -2.47 -0.98
C GLY A 473 -25.71 -2.73 -2.46
N ASN A 474 -24.71 -2.88 -3.33
CA ASN A 474 -24.93 -3.24 -4.74
C ASN A 474 -25.05 -4.75 -4.90
N ARG A 475 -26.08 -5.24 -5.60
CA ARG A 475 -26.24 -6.67 -5.93
C ARG A 475 -25.16 -7.08 -6.93
N VAL A 476 -24.37 -8.09 -6.61
CA VAL A 476 -23.24 -8.55 -7.43
C VAL A 476 -23.36 -9.99 -7.92
N GLN A 477 -24.11 -10.85 -7.22
CA GLN A 477 -24.32 -12.24 -7.60
C GLN A 477 -25.72 -12.70 -7.17
N MET A 478 -26.29 -13.65 -7.90
CA MET A 478 -27.57 -14.29 -7.56
C MET A 478 -27.43 -15.82 -7.66
N MET A 479 -28.14 -16.53 -6.78
CA MET A 479 -28.31 -17.97 -6.82
C MET A 479 -29.76 -18.33 -6.50
N ARG A 480 -30.35 -19.24 -7.27
CA ARG A 480 -31.65 -19.81 -6.96
C ARG A 480 -31.51 -20.94 -5.95
N VAL A 481 -32.25 -20.85 -4.85
CA VAL A 481 -32.30 -21.85 -3.78
C VAL A 481 -33.71 -22.44 -3.72
N VAL A 482 -33.81 -23.76 -3.82
CA VAL A 482 -35.08 -24.48 -3.64
C VAL A 482 -35.12 -24.99 -2.21
N VAL A 483 -36.10 -24.51 -1.46
CA VAL A 483 -36.35 -24.92 -0.08
C VAL A 483 -37.55 -25.83 -0.08
N SER A 484 -37.32 -27.10 0.24
CA SER A 484 -38.36 -28.12 0.27
C SER A 484 -39.24 -27.97 1.52
N PRO A 485 -40.55 -28.26 1.42
CA PRO A 485 -41.38 -28.41 2.61
C PRO A 485 -40.89 -29.62 3.42
N HIS A 486 -40.62 -29.44 4.71
CA HIS A 486 -40.44 -30.58 5.62
C HIS A 486 -41.79 -30.99 6.21
N GLU A 487 -42.04 -32.29 6.35
CA GLU A 487 -43.29 -32.77 6.98
C GLU A 487 -43.46 -32.21 8.39
N ASP A 488 -42.36 -31.98 9.11
CA ASP A 488 -42.37 -31.41 10.46
C ASP A 488 -42.47 -29.87 10.53
N ASP A 489 -42.36 -29.13 9.43
CA ASP A 489 -42.38 -27.65 9.48
C ASP A 489 -43.77 -27.06 9.79
N ARG A 490 -44.82 -27.89 9.76
CA ARG A 490 -46.16 -27.59 10.28
C ARG A 490 -46.25 -27.61 11.81
N PHE A 491 -45.19 -28.07 12.48
CA PHE A 491 -45.16 -28.29 13.91
C PHE A 491 -43.99 -27.51 14.53
N GLY A 492 -44.11 -27.04 15.77
CA GLY A 492 -43.03 -26.28 16.42
C GLY A 492 -41.86 -27.15 16.88
N PRO A 493 -41.00 -26.69 17.80
CA PRO A 493 -39.70 -27.32 18.11
C PRO A 493 -39.82 -28.75 18.66
N THR A 494 -40.98 -29.15 19.16
CA THR A 494 -41.26 -30.54 19.58
C THR A 494 -41.99 -31.38 18.52
N GLY A 495 -42.14 -30.87 17.28
CA GLY A 495 -42.76 -31.61 16.17
C GLY A 495 -44.22 -31.99 16.43
N LYS A 496 -44.68 -33.09 15.81
CA LYS A 496 -46.03 -33.65 16.04
C LYS A 496 -46.35 -33.86 17.52
N CYS A 497 -45.34 -34.21 18.31
CA CYS A 497 -45.48 -34.40 19.75
C CYS A 497 -46.00 -33.15 20.44
N GLY A 498 -45.49 -31.96 20.13
CA GLY A 498 -45.97 -30.71 20.71
C GLY A 498 -47.43 -30.43 20.40
N GLN A 499 -47.80 -30.48 19.14
CA GLN A 499 -49.16 -30.15 18.72
C GLN A 499 -50.19 -31.10 19.33
N GLU A 500 -49.95 -32.41 19.27
CA GLU A 500 -50.83 -33.41 19.87
C GLU A 500 -50.86 -33.31 21.39
N PHE A 501 -49.71 -33.03 22.01
CA PHE A 501 -49.59 -32.89 23.46
C PHE A 501 -50.35 -31.67 23.97
N PHE A 502 -50.07 -30.47 23.44
CA PHE A 502 -50.69 -29.23 23.88
C PHE A 502 -52.19 -29.19 23.56
N ALA A 503 -52.64 -29.78 22.44
CA ALA A 503 -54.07 -29.88 22.12
C ALA A 503 -54.86 -30.78 23.10
N LYS A 504 -54.20 -31.75 23.75
CA LYS A 504 -54.80 -32.67 24.73
C LYS A 504 -54.71 -32.17 26.18
N LEU A 505 -54.03 -31.04 26.44
CA LEU A 505 -53.94 -30.49 27.80
C LEU A 505 -55.26 -29.87 28.21
N ASN A 506 -55.87 -30.42 29.26
CA ASN A 506 -56.99 -29.77 29.91
C ASN A 506 -56.45 -28.73 30.89
N SER A 507 -56.90 -27.47 30.74
CA SER A 507 -56.59 -26.43 31.71
C SER A 507 -57.11 -26.86 33.07
N PHE A 508 -56.24 -26.86 34.09
CA PHE A 508 -56.63 -27.10 35.47
C PHE A 508 -57.59 -25.98 35.90
N ALA A 509 -58.91 -26.21 35.79
CA ALA A 509 -59.91 -25.37 36.41
C ALA A 509 -60.14 -25.95 37.81
N PRO A 510 -59.59 -25.35 38.89
CA PRO A 510 -59.86 -25.85 40.21
C PRO A 510 -61.35 -25.67 40.50
N SER A 511 -62.12 -26.77 40.45
CA SER A 511 -63.52 -26.80 40.89
C SER A 511 -63.66 -26.51 42.40
N PHE A 512 -62.54 -26.45 43.12
CA PHE A 512 -62.43 -25.88 44.45
C PHE A 512 -61.90 -24.46 44.35
N ALA A 513 -62.81 -23.51 44.13
CA ALA A 513 -62.59 -22.12 44.49
C ALA A 513 -62.48 -22.00 46.02
N VAL A 514 -61.38 -22.46 46.60
CA VAL A 514 -60.93 -21.95 47.89
C VAL A 514 -60.43 -20.54 47.62
N ASN A 515 -61.10 -19.55 48.20
CA ASN A 515 -60.75 -18.14 48.15
C ASN A 515 -59.22 -17.94 48.27
N SER A 516 -58.56 -17.79 47.13
CA SER A 516 -57.12 -17.57 47.03
C SER A 516 -56.72 -16.16 47.50
N SER A 517 -57.69 -15.37 47.96
CA SER A 517 -57.52 -14.04 48.55
C SER A 517 -57.01 -14.07 50.00
N GLN A 518 -56.92 -15.23 50.67
CA GLN A 518 -56.60 -15.30 52.11
C GLN A 518 -55.42 -16.17 52.54
N LEU A 519 -54.72 -16.82 51.61
CA LEU A 519 -53.46 -17.49 51.93
C LEU A 519 -52.34 -16.83 51.13
N VAL A 520 -51.41 -16.20 51.86
CA VAL A 520 -50.21 -15.50 51.39
C VAL A 520 -50.41 -14.01 51.05
N ALA A 521 -50.99 -13.25 52.00
CA ALA A 521 -50.58 -11.86 52.19
C ALA A 521 -49.30 -11.86 53.04
N GLY A 522 -48.13 -12.03 52.42
CA GLY A 522 -46.86 -11.96 53.15
C GLY A 522 -45.62 -12.57 52.49
N GLN A 523 -45.72 -13.24 51.35
CA GLN A 523 -44.53 -13.54 50.55
C GLN A 523 -44.43 -12.55 49.40
N ASP A 524 -43.28 -11.86 49.35
CA ASP A 524 -42.74 -11.21 48.17
C ASP A 524 -42.81 -12.20 47.00
N HIS A 525 -43.93 -12.15 46.27
CA HIS A 525 -44.05 -12.81 44.98
C HIS A 525 -43.18 -12.00 44.03
N ASP A 526 -41.93 -12.42 43.89
CA ASP A 526 -41.03 -11.97 42.86
C ASP A 526 -41.77 -12.01 41.50
N PRO A 527 -42.17 -10.86 40.93
CA PRO A 527 -42.90 -10.82 39.66
C PRO A 527 -42.03 -11.31 38.49
N LEU A 528 -40.77 -11.69 38.74
CA LEU A 528 -39.84 -12.26 37.79
C LEU A 528 -39.88 -13.80 37.73
N ARG A 529 -40.67 -14.53 38.53
CA ARG A 529 -40.95 -15.95 38.25
C ARG A 529 -42.06 -16.05 37.20
N VAL A 530 -41.66 -16.21 35.94
CA VAL A 530 -42.56 -16.63 34.85
C VAL A 530 -43.32 -17.85 35.34
N GLN A 531 -44.63 -17.71 35.52
CA GLN A 531 -45.47 -18.73 36.15
C GLN A 531 -45.47 -19.98 35.27
N GLU A 532 -44.80 -21.04 35.75
CA GLU A 532 -45.04 -22.38 35.22
C GLU A 532 -46.51 -22.72 35.43
N LYS A 533 -47.16 -23.15 34.35
CA LYS A 533 -48.56 -23.57 34.38
C LYS A 533 -48.60 -25.08 34.63
N VAL A 534 -49.48 -25.49 35.53
CA VAL A 534 -49.83 -26.90 35.72
C VAL A 534 -51.04 -27.19 34.86
N SER A 535 -50.97 -28.22 34.04
CA SER A 535 -52.13 -28.82 33.39
C SER A 535 -52.15 -30.31 33.69
N TYR A 536 -53.30 -30.95 33.49
CA TYR A 536 -53.40 -32.38 33.70
C TYR A 536 -53.90 -33.06 32.43
N MET A 537 -53.46 -34.30 32.26
CA MET A 537 -53.93 -35.17 31.19
C MET A 537 -54.63 -36.37 31.85
N THR A 538 -55.88 -36.61 31.43
CA THR A 538 -56.70 -37.71 31.96
C THR A 538 -56.28 -39.04 31.38
N TRP A 539 -56.30 -40.09 32.18
CA TRP A 539 -56.26 -41.46 31.67
C TRP A 539 -57.49 -41.77 30.78
N PRO A 540 -57.39 -42.50 29.65
CA PRO A 540 -56.21 -43.13 29.04
C PRO A 540 -55.43 -42.26 28.04
N SER A 541 -55.88 -41.02 27.75
CA SER A 541 -55.25 -40.09 26.80
C SER A 541 -53.76 -39.84 27.10
N SER A 542 -53.41 -39.86 28.38
CA SER A 542 -52.05 -39.78 28.91
C SER A 542 -51.10 -40.86 28.39
N LEU A 543 -51.60 -42.09 28.20
CA LEU A 543 -50.78 -43.24 27.84
C LEU A 543 -50.37 -43.19 26.36
N GLU A 544 -51.34 -42.88 25.50
CA GLU A 544 -51.13 -42.76 24.06
C GLU A 544 -50.19 -41.59 23.74
N ALA A 545 -50.46 -40.40 24.30
CA ALA A 545 -49.67 -39.19 24.02
C ALA A 545 -48.24 -39.24 24.59
N MET A 546 -48.02 -39.91 25.73
CA MET A 546 -46.69 -39.97 26.36
C MET A 546 -45.81 -41.12 25.87
N SER A 547 -46.40 -42.22 25.37
CA SER A 547 -45.65 -43.43 25.05
C SER A 547 -44.59 -43.23 23.95
N SER A 548 -44.79 -42.28 23.04
CA SER A 548 -43.86 -41.94 21.95
C SER A 548 -43.12 -40.61 22.13
N CYS A 549 -43.64 -39.70 22.96
CA CYS A 549 -43.21 -38.29 23.00
C CYS A 549 -42.55 -37.85 24.32
N SER A 550 -42.53 -38.69 25.35
CA SER A 550 -42.02 -38.33 26.69
C SER A 550 -40.62 -37.75 26.67
N ARG A 551 -39.68 -38.39 25.97
CA ARG A 551 -38.28 -37.94 25.86
C ARG A 551 -38.17 -36.56 25.22
N ILE A 552 -38.91 -36.33 24.14
CA ILE A 552 -38.89 -35.04 23.41
C ILE A 552 -39.45 -33.93 24.28
N LEU A 553 -40.56 -34.19 24.99
CA LEU A 553 -41.19 -33.22 25.89
C LEU A 553 -40.29 -32.87 27.08
N GLU A 554 -39.63 -33.86 27.68
CA GLU A 554 -38.65 -33.63 28.75
C GLU A 554 -37.44 -32.82 28.29
N GLU A 555 -36.90 -33.12 27.10
CA GLU A 555 -35.83 -32.32 26.46
C GLU A 555 -36.29 -30.89 26.15
N ALA A 556 -37.58 -30.71 25.88
CA ALA A 556 -38.23 -29.41 25.71
C ALA A 556 -38.47 -28.67 27.04
N GLY A 557 -38.16 -29.31 28.17
CA GLY A 557 -38.32 -28.78 29.52
C GLY A 557 -39.75 -28.83 30.05
N VAL A 558 -40.60 -29.67 29.45
CA VAL A 558 -41.89 -30.06 30.03
C VAL A 558 -41.61 -31.10 31.11
N ARG A 559 -42.08 -30.85 32.35
CA ARG A 559 -41.94 -31.81 33.44
C ARG A 559 -43.24 -32.55 33.64
N VAL A 560 -43.19 -33.87 33.62
CA VAL A 560 -44.36 -34.71 33.82
C VAL A 560 -44.22 -35.46 35.14
N THR A 561 -45.24 -35.36 35.99
CA THR A 561 -45.30 -36.01 37.30
C THR A 561 -46.61 -36.79 37.41
N SER A 562 -46.60 -37.92 38.10
CA SER A 562 -47.83 -38.68 38.36
C SER A 562 -48.72 -37.96 39.37
N GLY A 563 -49.96 -37.70 38.99
CA GLY A 563 -51.01 -37.18 39.85
C GLY A 563 -51.74 -38.29 40.62
N TRP A 564 -52.64 -37.87 41.52
CA TRP A 564 -53.52 -38.79 42.24
C TRP A 564 -54.52 -39.42 41.26
N GLY A 565 -54.67 -40.75 41.26
CA GLY A 565 -55.65 -41.45 40.43
C GLY A 565 -55.19 -41.87 39.04
N GLY A 566 -53.88 -41.77 38.72
CA GLY A 566 -53.32 -42.20 37.43
C GLY A 566 -53.27 -41.11 36.35
N ASP A 567 -53.71 -39.90 36.67
CA ASP A 567 -53.54 -38.72 35.82
C ASP A 567 -52.07 -38.27 35.77
N LEU A 568 -51.69 -37.55 34.73
CA LEU A 568 -50.37 -36.93 34.62
C LEU A 568 -50.48 -35.42 34.83
N TRP A 569 -49.70 -34.89 35.77
CA TRP A 569 -49.52 -33.46 35.99
C TRP A 569 -48.34 -32.98 35.16
N VAL A 570 -48.61 -32.00 34.31
CA VAL A 570 -47.67 -31.44 33.36
C VAL A 570 -47.34 -30.01 33.77
N TRP A 571 -46.06 -29.75 33.99
CA TRP A 571 -45.52 -28.43 34.26
C TRP A 571 -44.79 -27.92 33.03
N TYR A 572 -45.25 -26.80 32.49
CA TYR A 572 -44.66 -26.16 31.31
C TYR A 572 -44.82 -24.65 31.39
N ARG A 573 -44.08 -23.93 30.54
CA ARG A 573 -44.29 -22.49 30.36
C ARG A 573 -45.38 -22.26 29.31
N PRO A 574 -46.40 -21.43 29.55
CA PRO A 574 -47.43 -21.15 28.55
C PRO A 574 -46.88 -20.68 27.20
N ALA A 575 -45.75 -19.99 27.20
CA ALA A 575 -45.10 -19.57 25.96
C ALA A 575 -44.51 -20.73 25.12
N MET A 576 -44.27 -21.91 25.72
CA MET A 576 -43.89 -23.11 24.97
C MET A 576 -45.01 -23.55 24.04
N GLU A 577 -46.26 -23.49 24.50
CA GLU A 577 -47.44 -23.79 23.68
C GLU A 577 -47.48 -22.88 22.45
N ALA A 578 -47.23 -21.59 22.62
CA ALA A 578 -47.16 -20.65 21.50
C ALA A 578 -46.00 -20.96 20.54
N LEU A 579 -44.83 -21.38 21.05
CA LEU A 579 -43.69 -21.78 20.22
C LEU A 579 -43.92 -23.11 19.49
N ASP A 580 -44.66 -24.04 20.10
CA ASP A 580 -44.94 -25.38 19.58
C ASP A 580 -46.12 -25.44 18.62
N THR A 581 -47.14 -24.62 18.85
CA THR A 581 -48.35 -24.59 18.03
C THR A 581 -48.39 -23.42 17.05
N GLY A 582 -47.52 -22.41 17.24
CA GLY A 582 -47.58 -21.13 16.53
C GLY A 582 -48.74 -20.23 16.94
N VAL A 583 -49.68 -20.71 17.77
CA VAL A 583 -50.85 -19.95 18.20
C VAL A 583 -50.42 -18.86 19.17
N GLY A 584 -50.64 -17.60 18.80
CA GLY A 584 -50.26 -16.44 19.60
C GLY A 584 -48.76 -16.10 19.58
N LEU A 585 -47.97 -16.80 18.75
CA LEU A 585 -46.56 -16.45 18.53
C LEU A 585 -46.46 -15.21 17.64
N PRO A 586 -45.75 -14.14 18.05
CA PRO A 586 -45.53 -12.98 17.18
C PRO A 586 -44.76 -13.41 15.93
N THR A 587 -45.37 -13.22 14.76
CA THR A 587 -44.69 -13.47 13.48
C THR A 587 -44.49 -12.16 12.72
N ALA A 588 -43.50 -12.13 11.83
CA ALA A 588 -43.21 -10.93 11.06
C ALA A 588 -44.30 -10.62 9.99
N SER A 589 -45.18 -11.57 9.67
CA SER A 589 -46.36 -11.32 8.84
C SER A 589 -47.44 -10.47 9.52
N MET A 590 -47.45 -10.43 10.86
CA MET A 590 -48.38 -9.61 11.64
C MET A 590 -47.99 -8.14 11.57
N ASP A 591 -48.98 -7.24 11.57
CA ASP A 591 -48.74 -5.82 11.72
C ASP A 591 -48.13 -5.49 13.10
N PHE A 592 -47.47 -4.34 13.22
CA PHE A 592 -46.71 -3.98 14.42
C PHE A 592 -47.57 -3.91 15.69
N TRP A 593 -48.85 -3.57 15.59
CA TRP A 593 -49.75 -3.51 16.74
C TRP A 593 -50.13 -4.91 17.22
N THR A 594 -50.48 -5.79 16.28
CA THR A 594 -50.82 -7.19 16.56
C THR A 594 -49.63 -7.94 17.18
N ARG A 595 -48.39 -7.70 16.73
CA ARG A 595 -47.18 -8.31 17.33
C ARG A 595 -47.03 -7.99 18.83
N LEU A 596 -47.50 -6.82 19.27
CA LEU A 596 -47.48 -6.42 20.69
C LEU A 596 -48.80 -6.72 21.43
N GLY A 597 -49.80 -7.30 20.76
CA GLY A 597 -51.14 -7.53 21.32
C GLY A 597 -51.87 -6.23 21.64
N LEU A 598 -51.74 -5.21 20.80
CA LEU A 598 -52.35 -3.89 20.97
C LEU A 598 -53.37 -3.57 19.88
N SER A 599 -54.32 -2.70 20.22
CA SER A 599 -55.16 -2.01 19.22
C SER A 599 -54.33 -0.95 18.50
N SER A 600 -54.64 -0.67 17.24
CA SER A 600 -54.05 0.45 16.47
C SER A 600 -54.31 1.83 17.08
N THR A 601 -55.22 1.93 18.05
CA THR A 601 -55.53 3.15 18.82
C THR A 601 -54.76 3.26 20.14
N ALA A 602 -53.80 2.36 20.41
CA ALA A 602 -53.08 2.32 21.68
C ALA A 602 -52.09 3.49 21.83
N SER A 603 -51.97 4.03 23.04
CA SER A 603 -51.07 5.17 23.30
C SER A 603 -49.60 4.73 23.33
N ALA A 604 -48.67 5.67 23.18
CA ALA A 604 -47.23 5.40 23.32
C ALA A 604 -46.86 4.79 24.69
N ARG A 605 -47.63 5.11 25.75
CA ARG A 605 -47.49 4.48 27.07
C ARG A 605 -47.88 3.00 27.03
N ASP A 606 -48.95 2.67 26.32
CA ASP A 606 -49.42 1.29 26.16
C ASP A 606 -48.43 0.47 25.32
N VAL A 607 -47.85 1.06 24.27
CA VAL A 607 -46.77 0.45 23.46
C VAL A 607 -45.59 0.05 24.33
N ARG A 608 -45.06 0.96 25.16
CA ARG A 608 -43.95 0.65 26.08
C ARG A 608 -44.32 -0.45 27.08
N LYS A 609 -45.52 -0.38 27.65
CA LYS A 609 -46.00 -1.39 28.63
C LYS A 609 -46.21 -2.76 27.98
N ALA A 610 -46.71 -2.80 26.75
CA ALA A 610 -46.89 -4.04 25.99
C ALA A 610 -45.55 -4.66 25.59
N TYR A 611 -44.61 -3.85 25.08
CA TYR A 611 -43.26 -4.30 24.78
C TYR A 611 -42.58 -4.87 26.03
N TYR A 612 -42.65 -4.18 27.17
CA TYR A 612 -42.08 -4.70 28.42
C TYR A 612 -42.68 -6.06 28.79
N ARG A 613 -44.01 -6.22 28.72
CA ARG A 613 -44.66 -7.52 28.99
C ARG A 613 -44.20 -8.61 28.02
N GLN A 614 -44.18 -8.33 26.73
CA GLN A 614 -43.74 -9.30 25.71
C GLN A 614 -42.24 -9.62 25.86
N SER A 615 -41.40 -8.63 26.17
CA SER A 615 -39.98 -8.85 26.43
C SER A 615 -39.77 -9.81 27.59
N LEU A 616 -40.57 -9.74 28.67
CA LEU A 616 -40.43 -10.67 29.78
C LEU A 616 -40.78 -12.11 29.40
N VAL A 617 -41.65 -12.30 28.41
CA VAL A 617 -42.03 -13.62 27.88
C VAL A 617 -40.94 -14.16 26.96
N TRP A 618 -40.46 -13.33 26.02
CA TRP A 618 -39.60 -13.77 24.92
C TRP A 618 -38.10 -13.53 25.18
N HIS A 619 -37.71 -12.88 26.28
CA HIS A 619 -36.29 -12.55 26.52
C HIS A 619 -35.40 -13.79 26.49
N PRO A 620 -34.30 -13.81 25.72
CA PRO A 620 -33.46 -14.99 25.51
C PRO A 620 -32.94 -15.64 26.80
N ASP A 621 -32.61 -14.83 27.81
CA ASP A 621 -32.15 -15.31 29.12
C ASP A 621 -33.18 -16.20 29.83
N ARG A 622 -34.48 -15.98 29.58
CA ARG A 622 -35.56 -16.81 30.15
C ARG A 622 -35.62 -18.19 29.54
N TRP A 623 -35.03 -18.35 28.36
CA TRP A 623 -35.05 -19.58 27.59
C TRP A 623 -33.69 -20.28 27.55
N ALA A 624 -32.69 -19.78 28.28
CA ALA A 624 -31.34 -20.36 28.32
C ALA A 624 -31.32 -21.84 28.75
N SER A 625 -32.25 -22.25 29.62
CA SER A 625 -32.39 -23.64 30.09
C SER A 625 -33.28 -24.53 29.20
N TYR A 626 -33.83 -24.01 28.10
CA TYR A 626 -34.75 -24.71 27.21
C TYR A 626 -34.18 -24.72 25.80
N PRO A 627 -33.18 -25.57 25.51
CA PRO A 627 -32.40 -25.51 24.29
C PRO A 627 -33.25 -25.64 23.00
N LEU A 628 -34.33 -26.43 23.05
CA LEU A 628 -35.26 -26.58 21.91
C LEU A 628 -36.05 -25.30 21.60
N HIS A 629 -36.38 -24.50 22.62
CA HIS A 629 -37.21 -23.28 22.48
C HIS A 629 -36.41 -21.99 22.45
N ARG A 630 -35.16 -22.00 22.93
CA ARG A 630 -34.30 -20.83 23.08
C ARG A 630 -34.21 -19.98 21.81
N ARG A 631 -34.06 -20.64 20.67
CA ARG A 631 -33.89 -19.95 19.39
C ARG A 631 -35.18 -19.32 18.89
N LEU A 632 -36.30 -20.04 18.95
CA LEU A 632 -37.60 -19.48 18.54
C LEU A 632 -38.06 -18.33 19.46
N ALA A 633 -37.70 -18.38 20.75
CA ALA A 633 -37.94 -17.27 21.66
C ALA A 633 -37.09 -16.03 21.32
N GLN A 634 -35.82 -16.22 20.93
CA GLN A 634 -34.98 -15.16 20.39
C GLN A 634 -35.60 -14.54 19.13
N ASP A 635 -36.08 -15.37 18.20
CA ASP A 635 -36.71 -14.89 16.97
C ASP A 635 -37.97 -14.07 17.28
N ALA A 636 -38.83 -14.55 18.18
CA ALA A 636 -40.00 -13.81 18.65
C ALA A 636 -39.60 -12.49 19.34
N PHE A 637 -38.52 -12.49 20.13
CA PHE A 637 -37.99 -11.29 20.79
C PHE A 637 -37.52 -10.23 19.79
N GLU A 638 -36.88 -10.64 18.70
CA GLU A 638 -36.45 -9.74 17.64
C GLU A 638 -37.65 -9.12 16.91
N VAL A 639 -38.67 -9.94 16.60
CA VAL A 639 -39.90 -9.49 15.93
C VAL A 639 -40.67 -8.46 16.77
N ILE A 640 -40.78 -8.65 18.09
CA ILE A 640 -41.42 -7.66 18.98
C ILE A 640 -40.56 -6.41 19.18
N SER A 641 -39.23 -6.54 19.14
CA SER A 641 -38.30 -5.42 19.30
C SER A 641 -38.30 -4.52 18.06
N GLU A 642 -38.41 -5.12 16.87
CA GLU A 642 -38.67 -4.40 15.63
C GLU A 642 -40.00 -3.65 15.70
N ALA A 643 -41.10 -4.33 16.07
CA ALA A 643 -42.41 -3.72 16.18
C ALA A 643 -42.41 -2.50 17.13
N TYR A 644 -41.76 -2.63 18.28
CA TYR A 644 -41.59 -1.55 19.24
C TYR A 644 -40.84 -0.34 18.63
N ARG A 645 -39.71 -0.56 17.96
CA ARG A 645 -38.94 0.51 17.30
C ARG A 645 -39.77 1.26 16.27
N GLN A 646 -40.54 0.54 15.46
CA GLN A 646 -41.39 1.14 14.42
C GLN A 646 -42.55 1.96 15.03
N LEU A 647 -43.25 1.42 16.02
CA LEU A 647 -44.36 2.12 16.67
C LEU A 647 -43.92 3.36 17.47
N VAL A 648 -42.75 3.32 18.10
CA VAL A 648 -42.16 4.48 18.77
C VAL A 648 -41.79 5.56 17.75
N SER A 649 -41.17 5.19 16.62
CA SER A 649 -40.86 6.11 15.51
C SER A 649 -42.10 6.82 14.99
N LEU A 650 -43.18 6.07 14.72
CA LEU A 650 -44.47 6.61 14.25
C LEU A 650 -45.09 7.58 15.28
N SER A 651 -44.99 7.26 16.57
CA SER A 651 -45.51 8.10 17.65
C SER A 651 -44.73 9.41 17.82
N SER A 652 -43.42 9.42 17.51
CA SER A 652 -42.57 10.60 17.59
C SER A 652 -42.71 11.52 16.37
N GLY A 653 -43.01 10.98 15.18
CA GLY A 653 -43.19 11.75 13.94
C GLY A 653 -44.49 12.56 13.88
N GLY A 654 -45.54 12.15 14.59
CA GLY A 654 -46.85 12.82 14.58
C GLY A 654 -46.93 14.14 15.35
N ALA A 655 -45.91 14.50 16.13
CA ALA A 655 -45.85 15.74 16.91
C ALA A 655 -45.16 16.91 16.18
N ALA A 656 -44.53 16.66 15.01
CA ALA A 656 -43.81 17.68 14.25
C ALA A 656 -44.61 18.28 13.09
N GLY A 657 -45.90 17.98 12.97
CA GLY A 657 -46.77 18.37 11.85
C GLY A 657 -48.14 18.93 12.24
N LYS A 658 -48.26 19.56 13.41
CA LYS A 658 -49.43 20.38 13.78
C LYS A 658 -49.01 21.77 14.20
#